data_AF-A0A7J2V8F6-F1
#
_entry.id   AF-A0A7J2V8F6-F1
#
_cell.length_a   1.000
_cell.length_b   1.000
_cell.length_c   1.000
_cell.angle_alpha   90.00
_cell.angle_beta   90.00
_cell.angle_gamma   90.00
#
_symmetry.space_group_name_H-M   'P 1'
#
loop_
_entity.id
_entity.type
_entity.pdbx_description
1 polymer ?
#
loop_
_entity_poly.entity_id
_entity_poly.type
_entity_poly.pdbx_seq_one_letter_code
_entity_poly.pdbx_strand_id
1 'polypeptide(L)'
;MGVEYPYLAILAVIAFTMAVSGLIYFFINTYTEALKTPILSTYAQACYTVDNKTYLEVTIKHERGLIVNLQRIEVYSDNGAVVYTPGGSLADINVTMEGFNGRLGPGQVGYVKMIFPSGYFTPNKTYSGVVLFDAGNTVFTFQVLKCPFITYPYPTTLLNLGLTASTGTILALGLIKTVAMKPDIQLLTRENVFYNDTFDTDPFTTGRIIKVNCTDKWQYSSPSQSIYISIKHGEIVDECIVLVNKSLPSTGTVYIAFNSTTYRGGGHQGRVDAILYNNSTNYFYTIGMHFQGGSADAVNITLNNRYVLYTSSVTVSAPYYIVAMYVFNIGNLSLWLNNGYYGPVSDKTVIPTHAGLGVLWEKANITVYLDNLLITINAPPWFVNVTSVPVGWSIVLKDQSGNIVSSGMSVNGNVTLDLRNYNIYIVKNATLEVYDDRGYLQVSRSFDYVMGGEVYTLTGTYTPGVEFNGLAVGVGQLDTILLYNITDLGNISLVQSISANSVFNGSSSIVIGSGTIYLLNTSGVYTYDYSTSMWRLVTSACRASGAGAGIGVVGDGVVVVPGVGNNSLCVYNMTTGSTTLYLVTDGDVTEYTCLASSGYTVYVSLLGSSGPVIVAYNVSSGVVSKIAAYSIRDYRLYGLTRDGSRYLYFILPYGGDYGEVYRLDTLTGNVYSLPILLWPAPVSPGDRLEYYSNNLIYARDEGTDELYLIPLKYVL
;
A
#
# COMPACT_ATOMS: atom_id res chain seq x y z
N MET A 1 84.77 -29.25 -53.94
CA MET A 1 83.64 -28.97 -54.88
C MET A 1 83.50 -27.50 -55.26
N GLY A 2 83.44 -26.54 -54.32
CA GLY A 2 83.21 -25.12 -54.65
C GLY A 2 84.30 -24.40 -55.47
N VAL A 3 85.53 -24.91 -55.47
CA VAL A 3 86.67 -24.29 -56.19
C VAL A 3 87.02 -25.04 -57.49
N GLU A 4 86.72 -26.33 -57.59
CA GLU A 4 87.07 -27.17 -58.75
C GLU A 4 85.95 -27.25 -59.80
N TYR A 5 84.68 -27.08 -59.40
CA TYR A 5 83.53 -27.13 -60.30
C TYR A 5 82.51 -26.04 -59.95
N PRO A 6 82.83 -24.76 -60.22
CA PRO A 6 82.01 -23.62 -59.79
C PRO A 6 80.58 -23.68 -60.32
N TYR A 7 80.37 -24.18 -61.55
CA TYR A 7 79.04 -24.34 -62.14
C TYR A 7 78.17 -25.36 -61.41
N LEU A 8 78.74 -26.49 -60.95
CA LEU A 8 78.00 -27.50 -60.18
C LEU A 8 77.64 -27.00 -58.79
N ALA A 9 78.54 -26.23 -58.15
CA ALA A 9 78.26 -25.60 -56.86
C ALA A 9 77.14 -24.54 -56.98
N ILE A 10 77.15 -23.72 -58.03
CA ILE A 10 76.07 -22.76 -58.32
C ILE A 10 74.74 -23.47 -58.56
N LEU A 11 74.71 -24.53 -59.38
CA LEU A 11 73.50 -25.31 -59.63
C LEU A 11 72.96 -26.00 -58.38
N ALA A 12 73.85 -26.53 -57.52
CA ALA A 12 73.45 -27.13 -56.24
C ALA A 12 72.86 -26.09 -55.27
N VAL A 13 73.43 -24.88 -55.20
CA VAL A 13 72.91 -23.78 -54.38
C VAL A 13 71.56 -23.30 -54.93
N ILE A 14 71.40 -23.18 -56.25
CA ILE A 14 70.13 -22.82 -56.88
C ILE A 14 69.06 -23.89 -56.57
N ALA A 15 69.38 -25.18 -56.73
CA ALA A 15 68.47 -26.28 -56.43
C ALA A 15 68.07 -26.30 -54.95
N PHE A 16 69.02 -26.13 -54.03
CA PHE A 16 68.76 -26.05 -52.59
C PHE A 16 67.90 -24.83 -52.24
N THR A 17 68.19 -23.66 -52.81
CA THR A 17 67.44 -22.43 -52.58
C THR A 17 65.99 -22.56 -53.09
N MET A 18 65.79 -23.16 -54.26
CA MET A 18 64.45 -23.44 -54.80
C MET A 18 63.69 -24.45 -53.93
N ALA A 19 64.35 -25.50 -53.44
CA ALA A 19 63.73 -26.49 -52.56
C ALA A 19 63.30 -25.87 -51.22
N VAL A 20 64.18 -25.10 -50.57
CA VAL A 20 63.87 -24.41 -49.30
C VAL A 20 62.79 -23.35 -49.50
N SER A 21 62.87 -22.54 -50.55
CA SER A 21 61.86 -21.52 -50.86
C SER A 21 60.49 -22.15 -51.17
N GLY A 22 60.47 -23.27 -51.89
CA GLY A 22 59.25 -24.04 -52.17
C GLY A 22 58.62 -24.61 -50.89
N LEU A 23 59.44 -25.09 -49.95
CA LEU A 23 58.97 -25.65 -48.68
C LEU A 23 58.43 -24.55 -47.74
N ILE A 24 59.10 -23.39 -47.68
CA ILE A 24 58.63 -22.20 -46.96
C ILE A 24 57.33 -21.68 -47.59
N TYR A 25 57.27 -21.57 -48.92
CA TYR A 25 56.05 -21.13 -49.61
C TYR A 25 54.89 -22.09 -49.35
N PHE A 26 55.12 -23.40 -49.44
CA PHE A 26 54.12 -24.41 -49.10
C PHE A 26 53.64 -24.24 -47.66
N PHE A 27 54.55 -24.11 -46.69
CA PHE A 27 54.19 -23.92 -45.29
C PHE A 27 53.39 -22.65 -45.05
N ILE A 28 53.83 -21.50 -45.59
CA ILE A 28 53.12 -20.22 -45.47
C ILE A 28 51.75 -20.32 -46.12
N ASN A 29 51.65 -20.92 -47.31
CA ASN A 29 50.39 -21.07 -48.03
C ASN A 29 49.43 -21.98 -47.25
N THR A 30 49.87 -23.17 -46.84
CA THR A 30 49.04 -24.10 -46.04
C THR A 30 48.63 -23.49 -44.70
N TYR A 31 49.52 -22.77 -44.02
CA TYR A 31 49.21 -22.09 -42.77
C TYR A 31 48.22 -20.92 -42.98
N THR A 32 48.37 -20.15 -44.05
CA THR A 32 47.45 -19.07 -44.41
C THR A 32 46.07 -19.60 -44.78
N GLU A 33 45.99 -20.69 -45.53
CA GLU A 33 44.72 -21.36 -45.84
C GLU A 33 44.07 -21.99 -44.61
N ALA A 34 44.86 -22.57 -43.69
CA ALA A 34 44.36 -23.06 -42.41
C ALA A 34 43.80 -21.92 -41.53
N LEU A 35 44.42 -20.74 -41.54
CA LEU A 35 43.92 -19.55 -40.82
C LEU A 35 42.65 -18.96 -41.43
N LYS A 36 42.38 -19.20 -42.71
CA LYS A 36 41.12 -18.77 -43.37
C LYS A 36 39.95 -19.68 -43.03
N THR A 37 40.19 -20.90 -42.56
CA THR A 37 39.13 -21.86 -42.21
C THR A 37 38.34 -21.37 -40.98
N PRO A 38 37.02 -21.14 -41.09
CA PRO A 38 36.19 -20.68 -39.98
C PRO A 38 36.14 -21.70 -38.83
N ILE A 39 36.34 -21.22 -37.61
CA ILE A 39 36.12 -21.99 -36.38
C ILE A 39 34.98 -21.37 -35.60
N LEU A 40 33.95 -22.18 -35.35
CA LEU A 40 32.73 -21.78 -34.70
C LEU A 40 32.54 -22.60 -33.42
N SER A 41 32.17 -21.94 -32.34
CA SER A 41 31.74 -22.57 -31.08
C SER A 41 30.26 -22.33 -30.88
N THR A 42 29.55 -23.36 -30.39
CA THR A 42 28.12 -23.25 -30.07
C THR A 42 27.81 -23.79 -28.71
N TYR A 43 26.81 -23.15 -28.10
CA TYR A 43 26.21 -23.55 -26.85
C TYR A 43 24.70 -23.37 -26.96
N ALA A 44 23.91 -24.27 -26.40
CA ALA A 44 22.47 -24.18 -26.45
C ALA A 44 21.87 -24.49 -25.08
N GLN A 45 20.84 -23.72 -24.73
CA GLN A 45 20.06 -23.90 -23.51
C GLN A 45 18.59 -23.87 -23.86
N ALA A 46 17.82 -24.78 -23.24
CA ALA A 46 16.38 -24.84 -23.46
C ALA A 46 15.62 -25.03 -22.15
N CYS A 47 14.45 -24.41 -22.07
CA CYS A 47 13.58 -24.61 -20.92
C CYS A 47 12.09 -24.57 -21.27
N TYR A 48 11.25 -25.19 -20.43
CA TYR A 48 9.79 -25.20 -20.60
C TYR A 48 9.04 -24.44 -19.48
N THR A 49 7.95 -23.77 -19.86
CA THR A 49 7.07 -22.95 -19.00
C THR A 49 5.82 -23.72 -18.54
N VAL A 50 4.99 -23.15 -17.65
CA VAL A 50 3.76 -23.79 -17.12
C VAL A 50 2.74 -24.11 -18.23
N ASP A 51 2.73 -23.31 -19.30
CA ASP A 51 1.91 -23.52 -20.50
C ASP A 51 2.55 -24.49 -21.51
N ASN A 52 3.59 -25.24 -21.09
CA ASN A 52 4.30 -26.27 -21.87
C ASN A 52 4.93 -25.78 -23.20
N LYS A 53 5.17 -24.48 -23.35
CA LYS A 53 6.02 -23.96 -24.44
C LYS A 53 7.49 -24.19 -24.10
N THR A 54 8.31 -24.40 -25.12
CA THR A 54 9.76 -24.56 -24.95
C THR A 54 10.50 -23.39 -25.57
N TYR A 55 11.34 -22.74 -24.78
CA TYR A 55 12.24 -21.67 -25.20
C TYR A 55 13.62 -22.29 -25.43
N LEU A 56 14.16 -22.16 -26.64
CA LEU A 56 15.50 -22.59 -27.00
C LEU A 56 16.33 -21.37 -27.38
N GLU A 57 17.50 -21.22 -26.79
CA GLU A 57 18.50 -20.24 -27.18
C GLU A 57 19.78 -20.95 -27.63
N VAL A 58 20.20 -20.65 -28.84
CA VAL A 58 21.46 -21.15 -29.42
C VAL A 58 22.42 -19.98 -29.54
N THR A 59 23.49 -20.02 -28.76
CA THR A 59 24.61 -19.07 -28.82
C THR A 59 25.64 -19.59 -29.81
N ILE A 60 26.04 -18.75 -30.76
CA ILE A 60 27.03 -19.05 -31.80
C ILE A 60 28.14 -18.01 -31.70
N LYS A 61 29.37 -18.46 -31.51
CA LYS A 61 30.54 -17.58 -31.46
C LYS A 61 31.51 -17.93 -32.57
N HIS A 62 31.96 -16.90 -33.27
CA HIS A 62 32.98 -17.03 -34.30
C HIS A 62 34.36 -16.81 -33.71
N GLU A 63 35.12 -17.89 -33.52
CA GLU A 63 36.42 -17.82 -32.82
C GLU A 63 37.52 -17.24 -33.73
N ARG A 64 37.60 -17.70 -34.99
CA ARG A 64 38.60 -17.23 -35.99
C ARG A 64 38.25 -17.71 -37.41
N GLY A 65 38.89 -17.15 -38.44
CA GLY A 65 38.71 -17.53 -39.85
C GLY A 65 38.03 -16.47 -40.72
N LEU A 66 37.58 -16.84 -41.92
CA LEU A 66 36.80 -15.94 -42.78
C LEU A 66 35.37 -15.77 -42.27
N ILE A 67 34.75 -14.62 -42.59
CA ILE A 67 33.36 -14.31 -42.27
C ILE A 67 32.44 -15.36 -42.86
N VAL A 68 31.44 -15.78 -42.08
CA VAL A 68 30.45 -16.79 -42.49
C VAL A 68 29.04 -16.21 -42.56
N ASN A 69 28.24 -16.73 -43.47
CA ASN A 69 26.83 -16.40 -43.65
C ASN A 69 25.95 -17.60 -43.29
N LEU A 70 25.01 -17.40 -42.38
CA LEU A 70 24.08 -18.41 -41.91
C LEU A 70 23.22 -18.89 -43.09
N GLN A 71 23.21 -20.19 -43.34
CA GLN A 71 22.41 -20.83 -44.38
C GLN A 71 21.12 -21.39 -43.79
N ARG A 72 21.23 -22.18 -42.72
CA ARG A 72 20.06 -22.72 -42.01
C ARG A 72 20.41 -23.27 -40.64
N ILE A 73 19.39 -23.49 -39.82
CA ILE A 73 19.48 -24.10 -38.49
C ILE A 73 18.51 -25.25 -38.43
N GLU A 74 18.99 -26.40 -37.99
CA GLU A 74 18.21 -27.62 -37.81
C GLU A 74 18.13 -27.98 -36.33
N VAL A 75 16.92 -28.18 -35.82
CA VAL A 75 16.66 -28.64 -34.44
C VAL A 75 15.91 -29.95 -34.50
N TYR A 76 16.48 -31.01 -33.90
CA TYR A 76 15.84 -32.32 -33.88
C TYR A 76 14.95 -32.46 -32.64
N SER A 77 13.66 -32.61 -32.86
CA SER A 77 12.60 -32.67 -31.84
C SER A 77 11.92 -34.04 -31.83
N ASP A 78 11.00 -34.28 -30.88
CA ASP A 78 10.19 -35.50 -30.87
C ASP A 78 9.27 -35.61 -32.10
N ASN A 79 8.95 -34.48 -32.73
CA ASN A 79 8.13 -34.38 -33.95
C ASN A 79 8.96 -34.39 -35.24
N GLY A 80 10.27 -34.66 -35.15
CA GLY A 80 11.20 -34.63 -36.28
C GLY A 80 12.04 -33.35 -36.35
N ALA A 81 12.70 -33.14 -37.49
CA ALA A 81 13.62 -32.03 -37.71
C ALA A 81 12.87 -30.74 -38.07
N VAL A 82 13.11 -29.68 -37.31
CA VAL A 82 12.65 -28.31 -37.60
C VAL A 82 13.79 -27.56 -38.27
N VAL A 83 13.55 -27.03 -39.47
CA VAL A 83 14.59 -26.38 -40.29
C VAL A 83 14.23 -24.91 -40.53
N TYR A 84 15.00 -24.01 -39.94
CA TYR A 84 14.88 -22.56 -40.14
C TYR A 84 15.93 -22.06 -41.13
N THR A 85 15.50 -21.27 -42.12
CA THR A 85 16.36 -20.54 -43.05
C THR A 85 16.21 -19.04 -42.78
N PRO A 86 17.30 -18.24 -42.74
CA PRO A 86 17.21 -16.81 -42.48
C PRO A 86 16.26 -16.09 -43.44
N GLY A 87 15.33 -15.31 -42.88
CA GLY A 87 14.28 -14.62 -43.64
C GLY A 87 13.06 -15.48 -43.99
N GLY A 88 13.08 -16.79 -43.69
CA GLY A 88 11.91 -17.66 -43.75
C GLY A 88 11.02 -17.53 -42.52
N SER A 89 9.77 -18.00 -42.63
CA SER A 89 8.85 -18.15 -41.50
C SER A 89 8.57 -19.64 -41.25
N LEU A 90 8.38 -20.00 -39.99
CA LEU A 90 7.93 -21.32 -39.56
C LEU A 90 6.52 -21.19 -38.98
N ALA A 91 5.65 -22.13 -39.31
CA ALA A 91 4.32 -22.19 -38.72
C ALA A 91 4.44 -22.45 -37.22
N ASP A 92 3.83 -21.59 -36.40
CA ASP A 92 3.72 -21.70 -34.94
C ASP A 92 5.04 -21.71 -34.14
N ILE A 93 6.17 -21.46 -34.80
CA ILE A 93 7.50 -21.35 -34.16
C ILE A 93 8.05 -19.96 -34.44
N ASN A 94 8.22 -19.17 -33.37
CA ASN A 94 8.82 -17.84 -33.49
C ASN A 94 10.34 -17.95 -33.41
N VAL A 95 11.06 -17.32 -34.36
CA VAL A 95 12.52 -17.31 -34.41
C VAL A 95 13.02 -15.88 -34.47
N THR A 96 13.88 -15.50 -33.52
CA THR A 96 14.55 -14.20 -33.49
C THR A 96 16.06 -14.37 -33.49
N MET A 97 16.76 -13.46 -34.15
CA MET A 97 18.22 -13.39 -34.17
C MET A 97 18.69 -12.10 -33.50
N GLU A 98 19.67 -12.20 -32.62
CA GLU A 98 20.25 -11.08 -31.89
C GLU A 98 21.79 -11.11 -32.01
N GLY A 99 22.42 -9.94 -31.99
CA GLY A 99 23.89 -9.82 -32.11
C GLY A 99 24.44 -10.01 -33.53
N PHE A 100 23.63 -10.47 -34.49
CA PHE A 100 24.00 -10.58 -35.90
C PHE A 100 22.78 -10.66 -36.83
N ASN A 101 22.94 -10.25 -38.10
CA ASN A 101 21.89 -10.27 -39.12
C ASN A 101 22.07 -11.44 -40.10
N GLY A 102 22.46 -12.61 -39.60
CA GLY A 102 22.79 -13.78 -40.44
C GLY A 102 24.22 -13.79 -40.99
N ARG A 103 25.00 -12.71 -40.82
CA ARG A 103 26.43 -12.65 -41.15
C ARG A 103 27.26 -12.50 -39.87
N LEU A 104 28.22 -13.39 -39.65
CA LEU A 104 29.02 -13.44 -38.42
C LEU A 104 30.52 -13.37 -38.76
N GLY A 105 31.23 -12.40 -38.18
CA GLY A 105 32.67 -12.23 -38.34
C GLY A 105 33.49 -12.66 -37.11
N PRO A 106 34.83 -12.78 -37.24
CA PRO A 106 35.70 -13.19 -36.15
C PRO A 106 35.55 -12.35 -34.88
N GLY A 107 35.42 -13.00 -33.72
CA GLY A 107 35.22 -12.38 -32.41
C GLY A 107 33.75 -12.04 -32.09
N GLN A 108 32.83 -12.15 -33.05
CA GLN A 108 31.41 -11.85 -32.82
C GLN A 108 30.67 -13.04 -32.20
N VAL A 109 29.65 -12.71 -31.42
CA VAL A 109 28.69 -13.66 -30.82
C VAL A 109 27.30 -13.32 -31.31
N GLY A 110 26.61 -14.30 -31.84
CA GLY A 110 25.22 -14.22 -32.27
C GLY A 110 24.34 -15.17 -31.46
N TYR A 111 23.08 -14.79 -31.29
CA TYR A 111 22.08 -15.60 -30.60
C TYR A 111 20.93 -15.89 -31.56
N VAL A 112 20.44 -17.13 -31.53
CA VAL A 112 19.22 -17.54 -32.22
C VAL A 112 18.26 -18.07 -31.17
N LYS A 113 17.14 -17.38 -30.99
CA LYS A 113 16.10 -17.73 -30.03
C LYS A 113 14.91 -18.31 -30.77
N MET A 114 14.44 -19.47 -30.34
CA MET A 114 13.32 -20.19 -30.94
C MET A 114 12.29 -20.52 -29.85
N ILE A 115 11.01 -20.25 -30.12
CA ILE A 115 9.89 -20.58 -29.24
C ILE A 115 9.07 -21.68 -29.89
N PHE A 116 9.02 -22.86 -29.26
CA PHE A 116 8.28 -24.01 -29.73
C PHE A 116 6.97 -24.19 -28.95
N PRO A 117 5.87 -24.58 -29.64
CA PRO A 117 4.63 -24.94 -28.98
C PRO A 117 4.78 -26.28 -28.25
N SER A 118 3.76 -26.62 -27.45
CA SER A 118 3.77 -27.86 -26.67
C SER A 118 3.84 -29.10 -27.56
N GLY A 119 4.51 -30.14 -27.06
CA GLY A 119 4.63 -31.44 -27.75
C GLY A 119 5.82 -31.60 -28.69
N TYR A 120 6.64 -30.56 -28.93
CA TYR A 120 7.90 -30.72 -29.68
C TYR A 120 9.00 -31.37 -28.85
N PHE A 121 9.00 -31.17 -27.53
CA PHE A 121 10.01 -31.72 -26.64
C PHE A 121 9.40 -32.31 -25.37
N THR A 122 10.02 -33.40 -24.92
CA THR A 122 9.74 -34.06 -23.65
C THR A 122 10.65 -33.47 -22.56
N PRO A 123 10.09 -33.04 -21.41
CA PRO A 123 10.86 -32.54 -20.28
C PRO A 123 11.98 -33.49 -19.83
N ASN A 124 13.12 -32.91 -19.42
CA ASN A 124 14.35 -33.57 -18.96
C ASN A 124 15.07 -34.45 -19.99
N LYS A 125 14.64 -34.47 -21.25
CA LYS A 125 15.33 -35.19 -22.34
C LYS A 125 16.36 -34.27 -23.03
N THR A 126 17.42 -34.89 -23.53
CA THR A 126 18.50 -34.22 -24.29
C THR A 126 18.23 -34.31 -25.79
N TYR A 127 18.42 -33.20 -26.49
CA TYR A 127 18.25 -33.04 -27.92
C TYR A 127 19.49 -32.40 -28.53
N SER A 128 19.52 -32.35 -29.86
CA SER A 128 20.63 -31.77 -30.62
C SER A 128 20.15 -30.97 -31.81
N GLY A 129 21.04 -30.14 -32.34
CA GLY A 129 20.81 -29.41 -33.57
C GLY A 129 22.11 -29.08 -34.29
N VAL A 130 21.96 -28.56 -35.51
CA VAL A 130 23.07 -28.17 -36.38
C VAL A 130 22.84 -26.76 -36.87
N VAL A 131 23.89 -25.95 -36.86
CA VAL A 131 23.92 -24.63 -37.49
C VAL A 131 24.83 -24.74 -38.71
N LEU A 132 24.27 -24.46 -39.89
CA LEU A 132 24.99 -24.51 -41.17
C LEU A 132 25.26 -23.11 -41.68
N PHE A 133 26.51 -22.88 -42.07
CA PHE A 133 26.96 -21.67 -42.74
C PHE A 133 27.37 -21.99 -44.18
N ASP A 134 27.60 -20.95 -44.98
CA ASP A 134 28.18 -21.05 -46.32
C ASP A 134 29.59 -21.69 -46.32
N ALA A 135 30.35 -21.46 -45.26
CA ALA A 135 31.64 -22.10 -45.01
C ALA A 135 31.73 -22.61 -43.57
N GLY A 136 31.38 -23.89 -43.38
CA GLY A 136 31.47 -24.59 -42.10
C GLY A 136 30.12 -24.91 -41.45
N ASN A 137 30.16 -25.72 -40.39
CA ASN A 137 29.00 -26.04 -39.58
C ASN A 137 29.42 -26.24 -38.13
N THR A 138 28.44 -26.26 -37.23
CA THR A 138 28.65 -26.52 -35.82
C THR A 138 27.41 -27.20 -35.25
N VAL A 139 27.62 -28.06 -34.26
CA VAL A 139 26.58 -28.88 -33.64
C VAL A 139 26.45 -28.52 -32.18
N PHE A 140 25.23 -28.52 -31.68
CA PHE A 140 24.94 -28.24 -30.29
C PHE A 140 24.03 -29.31 -29.70
N THR A 141 24.10 -29.45 -28.38
CA THR A 141 23.18 -30.29 -27.60
C THR A 141 22.58 -29.45 -26.49
N PHE A 142 21.35 -29.76 -26.10
CA PHE A 142 20.66 -29.09 -25.02
C PHE A 142 19.74 -30.07 -24.28
N GLN A 143 19.51 -29.82 -23.01
CA GLN A 143 18.51 -30.54 -22.22
C GLN A 143 17.33 -29.62 -21.95
N VAL A 144 16.10 -30.12 -22.12
CA VAL A 144 14.90 -29.33 -21.88
C VAL A 144 14.56 -29.39 -20.39
N LEU A 145 14.99 -28.38 -19.64
CA LEU A 145 14.75 -28.30 -18.19
C LEU A 145 13.53 -27.42 -17.90
N LYS A 146 12.98 -27.50 -16.69
CA LYS A 146 11.97 -26.52 -16.26
C LYS A 146 12.62 -25.14 -16.27
N CYS A 147 11.98 -24.14 -16.87
CA CYS A 147 12.53 -22.79 -16.83
C CYS A 147 12.79 -22.41 -15.37
N PRO A 148 13.95 -21.80 -15.05
CA PRO A 148 14.14 -21.20 -13.75
C PRO A 148 13.00 -20.19 -13.60
N PHE A 149 12.02 -20.53 -12.76
CA PHE A 149 10.95 -19.62 -12.45
C PHE A 149 11.59 -18.47 -11.70
N ILE A 150 11.74 -17.34 -12.38
CA ILE A 150 11.53 -16.06 -11.71
C ILE A 150 10.04 -16.05 -11.38
N THR A 151 9.65 -16.69 -10.28
CA THR A 151 8.46 -16.25 -9.56
C THR A 151 8.80 -14.85 -9.09
N TYR A 152 8.24 -13.83 -9.74
CA TYR A 152 8.21 -12.49 -9.16
C TYR A 152 7.38 -12.62 -7.88
N PRO A 153 7.98 -12.55 -6.68
CA PRO A 153 7.17 -12.45 -5.49
C PRO A 153 6.39 -11.14 -5.62
N TYR A 154 5.06 -11.23 -5.66
CA TYR A 154 4.25 -10.03 -5.56
C TYR A 154 4.47 -9.42 -4.17
N PRO A 155 4.62 -8.09 -4.06
CA PRO A 155 4.65 -7.44 -2.77
C PRO A 155 3.41 -7.83 -1.97
N THR A 156 3.58 -8.20 -0.70
CA THR A 156 2.46 -8.50 0.19
C THR A 156 2.11 -7.25 0.98
N THR A 157 0.82 -6.94 1.16
CA THR A 157 0.40 -5.86 2.06
C THR A 157 0.97 -6.15 3.46
N LEU A 158 1.80 -5.22 3.95
CA LEU A 158 2.37 -5.24 5.28
C LEU A 158 1.36 -4.72 6.30
N LEU A 159 0.74 -3.59 5.96
CA LEU A 159 -0.08 -2.79 6.86
C LEU A 159 -1.04 -1.93 6.03
N ASN A 160 -2.29 -1.86 6.48
CA ASN A 160 -3.21 -0.81 6.05
C ASN A 160 -3.16 0.32 7.08
N LEU A 161 -2.91 1.54 6.62
CA LEU A 161 -2.74 2.75 7.43
C LEU A 161 -4.07 3.31 7.95
N GLY A 162 -5.22 2.86 7.43
CA GLY A 162 -6.54 3.43 7.71
C GLY A 162 -6.72 4.86 7.21
N LEU A 163 -5.73 5.38 6.48
CA LEU A 163 -5.69 6.68 5.84
C LEU A 163 -5.14 6.50 4.43
N THR A 164 -5.83 7.05 3.44
CA THR A 164 -5.39 7.01 2.05
C THR A 164 -4.18 7.93 1.89
N ALA A 165 -2.99 7.35 1.73
CA ALA A 165 -1.76 8.09 1.48
C ALA A 165 -1.79 8.61 0.03
N SER A 166 -1.56 9.91 -0.14
CA SER A 166 -1.58 10.56 -1.45
C SER A 166 -0.21 11.15 -1.77
N THR A 167 -0.11 12.00 -2.80
CA THR A 167 1.16 12.60 -3.25
C THR A 167 1.89 13.31 -2.11
N GLY A 168 3.16 13.00 -1.93
CA GLY A 168 4.03 13.52 -0.88
C GLY A 168 4.21 12.61 0.34
N THR A 169 3.80 11.34 0.27
CA THR A 169 3.97 10.37 1.37
C THR A 169 5.46 10.07 1.63
N ILE A 170 5.86 9.96 2.90
CA ILE A 170 7.27 9.74 3.27
C ILE A 170 7.39 8.67 4.34
N LEU A 171 8.37 7.79 4.18
CA LEU A 171 8.76 6.80 5.18
C LEU A 171 10.08 7.21 5.83
N ALA A 172 10.22 6.87 7.10
CA ALA A 172 11.49 6.87 7.80
C ALA A 172 11.56 5.68 8.74
N LEU A 173 12.68 4.96 8.70
CA LEU A 173 12.99 3.87 9.61
C LEU A 173 14.13 4.23 10.56
N GLY A 174 14.01 3.79 11.80
CA GLY A 174 15.11 3.89 12.75
C GLY A 174 14.73 3.45 14.15
N LEU A 175 15.73 3.39 15.03
CA LEU A 175 15.52 3.06 16.43
C LEU A 175 14.91 4.26 17.17
N ILE A 176 13.80 4.05 17.88
CA ILE A 176 13.13 5.05 18.72
C ILE A 176 13.41 4.74 20.18
N LYS A 177 13.74 5.78 20.96
CA LYS A 177 13.94 5.67 22.42
C LYS A 177 12.67 6.13 23.16
N THR A 178 12.04 5.23 23.91
CA THR A 178 10.74 5.47 24.58
C THR A 178 10.80 6.34 25.83
N VAL A 179 11.98 6.84 26.23
CA VAL A 179 12.20 7.58 27.50
C VAL A 179 11.33 8.84 27.64
N ALA A 180 10.62 9.23 26.58
CA ALA A 180 9.82 10.43 26.52
C ALA A 180 8.36 10.21 26.05
N MET A 181 7.86 9.00 25.76
CA MET A 181 6.49 8.88 25.24
C MET A 181 5.43 9.08 26.32
N LYS A 182 4.61 10.13 26.17
CA LYS A 182 3.41 10.33 26.99
C LYS A 182 2.26 9.51 26.41
N PRO A 183 1.51 8.75 27.23
CA PRO A 183 0.31 8.07 26.75
C PRO A 183 -0.68 9.06 26.13
N ASP A 184 -1.37 8.64 25.07
CA ASP A 184 -2.43 9.41 24.42
C ASP A 184 -3.49 8.47 23.89
N ILE A 185 -4.75 8.90 23.86
CA ILE A 185 -5.86 8.13 23.32
C ILE A 185 -6.31 8.75 22.01
N GLN A 186 -6.42 7.95 20.96
CA GLN A 186 -6.70 8.44 19.61
C GLN A 186 -7.86 7.65 19.01
N LEU A 187 -8.68 8.33 18.22
CA LEU A 187 -9.70 7.67 17.41
C LEU A 187 -9.00 6.88 16.31
N LEU A 188 -9.15 5.55 16.32
CA LEU A 188 -8.52 4.65 15.35
C LEU A 188 -9.35 4.56 14.07
N THR A 189 -10.66 4.36 14.20
CA THR A 189 -11.55 4.27 13.03
C THR A 189 -12.98 4.73 13.33
N ARG A 190 -13.56 5.39 12.32
CA ARG A 190 -14.99 5.75 12.20
C ARG A 190 -15.69 4.98 11.08
N GLU A 191 -15.02 4.05 10.41
CA GLU A 191 -15.55 3.38 9.22
C GLU A 191 -16.87 2.63 9.47
N ASN A 192 -17.06 2.16 10.71
CA ASN A 192 -18.30 1.51 11.10
C ASN A 192 -19.46 2.50 11.28
N VAL A 193 -19.22 3.81 11.43
CA VAL A 193 -20.25 4.83 11.57
C VAL A 193 -20.68 5.31 10.19
N PHE A 194 -21.83 4.81 9.72
CA PHE A 194 -22.35 5.15 8.41
C PHE A 194 -23.03 6.52 8.38
N TYR A 195 -23.83 6.81 9.39
CA TYR A 195 -24.53 8.08 9.54
C TYR A 195 -24.72 8.40 11.01
N ASN A 196 -24.56 9.66 11.38
CA ASN A 196 -24.92 10.16 12.69
C ASN A 196 -25.58 11.53 12.54
N ASP A 197 -26.60 11.81 13.35
CA ASP A 197 -27.22 13.11 13.44
C ASP A 197 -27.84 13.31 14.82
N THR A 198 -27.36 14.34 15.49
CA THR A 198 -27.87 14.84 16.77
C THR A 198 -28.85 15.99 16.58
N PHE A 199 -29.21 16.27 15.32
CA PHE A 199 -30.15 17.31 14.90
C PHE A 199 -29.92 18.69 15.52
N ASP A 200 -28.64 19.06 15.74
CA ASP A 200 -28.25 20.40 16.17
C ASP A 200 -28.67 21.49 15.16
N THR A 201 -28.87 21.08 13.89
CA THR A 201 -29.39 21.91 12.80
C THR A 201 -30.47 21.17 12.02
N ASP A 202 -31.35 21.92 11.35
CA ASP A 202 -32.47 21.35 10.58
C ASP A 202 -31.97 20.39 9.48
N PRO A 203 -32.22 19.08 9.59
CA PRO A 203 -31.71 18.09 8.65
C PRO A 203 -32.45 18.12 7.30
N PHE A 204 -33.64 18.74 7.24
CA PHE A 204 -34.44 18.82 6.02
C PHE A 204 -33.98 19.95 5.11
N THR A 205 -33.60 21.10 5.67
CA THR A 205 -33.06 22.23 4.88
C THR A 205 -31.64 21.94 4.39
N THR A 206 -30.84 21.26 5.20
CA THR A 206 -29.49 20.81 4.84
C THR A 206 -29.50 19.62 3.86
N GLY A 207 -30.65 18.96 3.68
CA GLY A 207 -30.80 17.80 2.81
C GLY A 207 -30.13 16.52 3.33
N ARG A 208 -29.76 16.48 4.61
CA ARG A 208 -29.20 15.28 5.27
C ARG A 208 -30.24 14.18 5.42
N ILE A 209 -31.51 14.57 5.62
CA ILE A 209 -32.67 13.68 5.65
C ILE A 209 -33.68 14.09 4.59
N ILE A 210 -34.18 13.09 3.86
CA ILE A 210 -35.23 13.23 2.84
C ILE A 210 -36.58 12.78 3.42
N LYS A 211 -37.61 13.59 3.22
CA LYS A 211 -38.99 13.22 3.52
C LYS A 211 -39.56 12.45 2.33
N VAL A 212 -39.95 11.18 2.55
CA VAL A 212 -40.48 10.32 1.47
C VAL A 212 -41.99 10.48 1.33
N ASN A 213 -42.70 10.42 2.45
CA ASN A 213 -44.13 10.71 2.52
C ASN A 213 -44.46 11.42 3.84
N CYS A 214 -45.71 11.89 3.97
CA CYS A 214 -46.11 12.83 5.03
C CYS A 214 -45.19 14.07 5.08
N THR A 215 -44.78 14.57 3.90
CA THR A 215 -43.74 15.59 3.75
C THR A 215 -44.10 16.93 4.41
N ASP A 216 -45.40 17.23 4.48
CA ASP A 216 -46.00 18.38 5.14
C ASP A 216 -46.11 18.23 6.66
N LYS A 217 -46.05 16.99 7.18
CA LYS A 217 -46.19 16.69 8.61
C LYS A 217 -44.85 16.58 9.35
N TRP A 218 -43.80 16.17 8.66
CA TRP A 218 -42.45 16.15 9.21
C TRP A 218 -41.94 17.57 9.42
N GLN A 219 -41.54 17.89 10.64
CA GLN A 219 -41.09 19.20 11.06
C GLN A 219 -39.80 19.07 11.88
N TYR A 220 -39.01 20.15 11.91
CA TYR A 220 -37.84 20.26 12.76
C TYR A 220 -38.16 21.19 13.92
N SER A 221 -37.79 20.77 15.13
CA SER A 221 -37.92 21.59 16.34
C SER A 221 -36.53 22.06 16.76
N SER A 222 -36.26 23.35 16.53
CA SER A 222 -35.02 23.99 16.99
C SER A 222 -34.84 23.95 18.52
N PRO A 223 -35.87 24.21 19.35
CA PRO A 223 -35.71 24.17 20.80
C PRO A 223 -35.35 22.81 21.37
N SER A 224 -35.85 21.72 20.77
CA SER A 224 -35.56 20.36 21.22
C SER A 224 -34.50 19.66 20.38
N GLN A 225 -33.92 20.35 19.38
CA GLN A 225 -32.93 19.81 18.44
C GLN A 225 -33.30 18.42 17.95
N SER A 226 -34.49 18.30 17.36
CA SER A 226 -35.06 17.00 17.00
C SER A 226 -36.00 17.14 15.82
N ILE A 227 -36.11 16.10 15.00
CA ILE A 227 -37.21 16.02 14.04
C ILE A 227 -38.46 15.51 14.75
N TYR A 228 -39.62 15.92 14.29
CA TYR A 228 -40.88 15.41 14.83
C TYR A 228 -41.95 15.33 13.77
N ILE A 229 -42.96 14.52 14.06
CA ILE A 229 -44.17 14.42 13.27
C ILE A 229 -45.37 14.52 14.20
N SER A 230 -46.37 15.29 13.80
CA SER A 230 -47.66 15.38 14.48
C SER A 230 -48.78 14.92 13.56
N ILE A 231 -49.53 13.92 13.99
CA ILE A 231 -50.65 13.34 13.23
C ILE A 231 -51.92 13.50 14.05
N LYS A 232 -52.96 14.09 13.45
CA LYS A 232 -54.24 14.33 14.13
C LYS A 232 -55.20 13.15 13.97
N HIS A 233 -56.10 13.01 14.94
CA HIS A 233 -57.16 12.02 14.95
C HIS A 233 -58.08 12.19 13.73
N GLY A 234 -58.24 11.11 12.97
CA GLY A 234 -59.08 11.07 11.76
C GLY A 234 -58.31 11.28 10.46
N GLU A 235 -57.02 11.61 10.52
CA GLU A 235 -56.15 11.65 9.35
C GLU A 235 -55.67 10.22 9.05
N ILE A 236 -56.24 9.55 8.03
CA ILE A 236 -55.68 8.28 7.55
C ILE A 236 -54.30 8.58 6.97
N VAL A 237 -53.25 8.05 7.59
CA VAL A 237 -51.88 8.12 7.08
C VAL A 237 -51.30 6.73 7.05
N ASP A 238 -50.79 6.34 5.89
CA ASP A 238 -49.85 5.22 5.75
C ASP A 238 -48.55 5.54 6.54
N GLU A 239 -47.64 4.57 6.63
CA GLU A 239 -46.33 4.72 7.30
C GLU A 239 -45.62 6.01 6.88
N CYS A 240 -45.42 6.97 7.78
CA CYS A 240 -44.71 8.22 7.47
C CYS A 240 -43.20 8.02 7.59
N ILE A 241 -42.46 8.23 6.50
CA ILE A 241 -41.06 7.81 6.35
C ILE A 241 -40.16 9.00 6.04
N VAL A 242 -39.03 9.03 6.74
CA VAL A 242 -37.86 9.84 6.41
C VAL A 242 -36.66 8.93 6.18
N LEU A 243 -35.82 9.27 5.21
CA LEU A 243 -34.61 8.52 4.87
C LEU A 243 -33.38 9.38 5.03
N VAL A 244 -32.28 8.75 5.44
CA VAL A 244 -30.95 9.36 5.35
C VAL A 244 -30.59 9.51 3.87
N ASN A 245 -30.13 10.70 3.48
CA ASN A 245 -29.71 11.00 2.11
C ASN A 245 -28.30 10.45 1.82
N LYS A 246 -28.14 9.15 2.00
CA LYS A 246 -26.88 8.41 1.77
C LYS A 246 -27.21 6.96 1.46
N SER A 247 -26.65 6.44 0.37
CA SER A 247 -26.85 5.05 -0.04
C SER A 247 -26.09 4.09 0.88
N LEU A 248 -26.76 3.03 1.34
CA LEU A 248 -26.16 1.95 2.10
C LEU A 248 -25.16 1.14 1.25
N PRO A 249 -24.10 0.57 1.86
CA PRO A 249 -23.22 -0.37 1.17
C PRO A 249 -23.98 -1.63 0.72
N SER A 250 -23.47 -2.29 -0.33
CA SER A 250 -24.09 -3.50 -0.89
C SER A 250 -24.01 -4.73 0.02
N THR A 251 -23.15 -4.70 1.04
CA THR A 251 -22.93 -5.78 2.00
C THR A 251 -22.68 -5.23 3.41
N GLY A 252 -22.96 -6.05 4.42
CA GLY A 252 -22.74 -5.72 5.83
C GLY A 252 -24.01 -5.80 6.68
N THR A 253 -23.84 -5.81 8.00
CA THR A 253 -24.95 -5.74 8.97
C THR A 253 -25.23 -4.29 9.32
N VAL A 254 -26.45 -3.81 9.06
CA VAL A 254 -26.87 -2.45 9.40
C VAL A 254 -27.49 -2.42 10.79
N TYR A 255 -27.02 -1.52 11.63
CA TYR A 255 -27.62 -1.20 12.92
C TYR A 255 -28.17 0.23 12.87
N ILE A 256 -29.36 0.45 13.42
CA ILE A 256 -30.00 1.76 13.52
C ILE A 256 -30.39 1.97 14.98
N ALA A 257 -29.89 3.04 15.57
CA ALA A 257 -30.19 3.46 16.93
C ALA A 257 -30.65 4.91 16.91
N PHE A 258 -31.69 5.23 17.67
CA PHE A 258 -32.23 6.58 17.79
C PHE A 258 -33.04 6.68 19.08
N ASN A 259 -33.18 7.91 19.57
CA ASN A 259 -34.05 8.24 20.68
C ASN A 259 -35.41 8.69 20.15
N SER A 260 -36.47 8.28 20.82
CA SER A 260 -37.83 8.71 20.51
C SER A 260 -38.55 9.16 21.76
N THR A 261 -39.30 10.26 21.64
CA THR A 261 -40.18 10.77 22.69
C THR A 261 -41.57 10.95 22.12
N THR A 262 -42.56 10.30 22.71
CA THR A 262 -43.94 10.30 22.22
C THR A 262 -44.86 11.00 23.20
N TYR A 263 -45.59 12.02 22.75
CA TYR A 263 -46.62 12.71 23.52
C TYR A 263 -48.02 12.22 23.09
N ARG A 264 -48.87 11.90 24.08
CA ARG A 264 -50.21 11.28 23.88
C ARG A 264 -51.32 12.12 24.54
N GLY A 265 -52.51 12.13 23.92
CA GLY A 265 -53.77 12.33 24.65
C GLY A 265 -54.23 11.00 25.31
N GLY A 266 -55.49 10.80 25.64
CA GLY A 266 -56.00 9.49 26.11
C GLY A 266 -56.42 8.53 24.97
N GLY A 267 -56.10 7.23 25.08
CA GLY A 267 -56.68 6.15 24.23
C GLY A 267 -55.91 5.73 22.95
N HIS A 268 -54.60 5.95 22.86
CA HIS A 268 -53.83 5.92 21.60
C HIS A 268 -53.20 4.57 21.22
N GLN A 269 -53.08 4.36 19.90
CA GLN A 269 -52.34 3.27 19.24
C GLN A 269 -51.47 3.84 18.10
N GLY A 270 -50.22 3.40 17.96
CA GLY A 270 -49.30 3.81 16.90
C GLY A 270 -47.95 3.09 16.96
N ARG A 271 -47.04 3.42 16.03
CA ARG A 271 -45.71 2.80 15.89
C ARG A 271 -44.61 3.82 15.62
N VAL A 272 -43.40 3.52 16.11
CA VAL A 272 -42.17 4.24 15.78
C VAL A 272 -41.14 3.21 15.35
N ASP A 273 -40.55 3.44 14.18
CA ASP A 273 -39.96 2.41 13.36
C ASP A 273 -38.57 2.80 12.86
N ALA A 274 -37.64 1.85 12.84
CA ALA A 274 -36.43 1.90 12.02
C ALA A 274 -36.76 1.36 10.62
N ILE A 275 -36.35 2.09 9.59
CA ILE A 275 -36.70 1.78 8.19
C ILE A 275 -35.45 1.38 7.40
N LEU A 276 -35.57 0.31 6.62
CA LEU A 276 -34.66 -0.04 5.53
C LEU A 276 -35.44 0.02 4.21
N TYR A 277 -34.99 0.84 3.27
CA TYR A 277 -35.73 1.16 2.04
C TYR A 277 -34.94 0.74 0.80
N ASN A 278 -35.62 0.19 -0.21
CA ASN A 278 -35.05 -0.14 -1.52
C ASN A 278 -35.70 0.73 -2.62
N ASN A 279 -34.91 1.62 -3.21
CA ASN A 279 -35.37 2.53 -4.28
C ASN A 279 -35.80 1.79 -5.55
N SER A 280 -35.13 0.71 -5.92
CA SER A 280 -35.40 -0.02 -7.17
C SER A 280 -36.75 -0.73 -7.15
N THR A 281 -37.15 -1.25 -5.99
CA THR A 281 -38.42 -1.99 -5.84
C THR A 281 -39.52 -1.17 -5.18
N ASN A 282 -39.21 0.02 -4.66
CA ASN A 282 -40.12 0.84 -3.86
C ASN A 282 -40.69 0.08 -2.64
N TYR A 283 -39.88 -0.79 -2.04
CA TYR A 283 -40.24 -1.55 -0.84
C TYR A 283 -39.44 -1.08 0.35
N PHE A 284 -40.04 -1.18 1.53
CA PHE A 284 -39.35 -0.96 2.78
C PHE A 284 -39.62 -2.06 3.80
N TYR A 285 -38.68 -2.19 4.70
CA TYR A 285 -38.72 -3.08 5.85
C TYR A 285 -38.72 -2.21 7.10
N THR A 286 -39.61 -2.52 8.03
CA THR A 286 -39.71 -1.81 9.31
C THR A 286 -39.49 -2.76 10.49
N ILE A 287 -38.74 -2.27 11.48
CA ILE A 287 -38.73 -2.80 12.84
C ILE A 287 -39.07 -1.67 13.77
N GLY A 288 -40.11 -1.83 14.59
CA GLY A 288 -40.52 -0.76 15.48
C GLY A 288 -41.32 -1.22 16.68
N MET A 289 -41.68 -0.25 17.50
CA MET A 289 -42.41 -0.47 18.73
C MET A 289 -43.85 0.01 18.61
N HIS A 290 -44.78 -0.88 18.93
CA HIS A 290 -46.19 -0.55 19.07
C HIS A 290 -46.49 -0.15 20.51
N PHE A 291 -47.32 0.87 20.65
CA PHE A 291 -47.78 1.31 21.96
C PHE A 291 -49.30 1.29 22.06
N GLN A 292 -49.82 0.74 23.17
CA GLN A 292 -51.25 0.61 23.44
C GLN A 292 -51.58 1.03 24.88
N GLY A 293 -52.47 2.02 25.04
CA GLY A 293 -53.26 2.38 26.25
C GLY A 293 -52.66 2.22 27.67
N GLY A 294 -52.49 3.35 28.38
CA GLY A 294 -52.15 3.42 29.82
C GLY A 294 -51.16 4.55 30.13
N SER A 295 -51.30 5.22 31.28
CA SER A 295 -50.41 6.32 31.71
C SER A 295 -49.09 5.80 32.29
N ALA A 296 -47.97 6.16 31.66
CA ALA A 296 -46.68 6.38 32.32
C ALA A 296 -45.78 7.21 31.42
N ASP A 297 -44.97 8.04 32.06
CA ASP A 297 -44.01 9.01 31.52
C ASP A 297 -42.99 8.42 30.53
N ALA A 298 -42.47 9.28 29.66
CA ALA A 298 -41.29 9.09 28.80
C ALA A 298 -40.90 7.61 28.52
N VAL A 299 -41.47 7.04 27.45
CA VAL A 299 -41.06 5.71 26.99
C VAL A 299 -39.74 5.86 26.22
N ASN A 300 -38.62 5.66 26.92
CA ASN A 300 -37.30 5.52 26.31
C ASN A 300 -37.23 4.15 25.61
N ILE A 301 -37.09 4.17 24.30
CA ILE A 301 -36.96 2.97 23.48
C ILE A 301 -35.47 2.65 23.29
N THR A 302 -35.03 1.58 23.96
CA THR A 302 -33.69 1.00 23.78
C THR A 302 -33.83 -0.29 22.98
N LEU A 303 -33.35 -0.30 21.74
CA LEU A 303 -33.31 -1.51 20.92
C LEU A 303 -32.14 -2.40 21.39
N ASN A 304 -32.41 -3.30 22.33
CA ASN A 304 -31.45 -4.33 22.77
C ASN A 304 -31.56 -5.61 21.92
N ASN A 305 -30.40 -6.05 21.42
CA ASN A 305 -30.13 -7.28 20.66
C ASN A 305 -31.07 -8.47 20.87
N ARG A 306 -31.84 -8.86 19.83
CA ARG A 306 -31.91 -10.25 19.31
C ARG A 306 -32.86 -10.47 18.14
N TYR A 307 -33.04 -9.51 17.24
CA TYR A 307 -34.07 -9.65 16.22
C TYR A 307 -33.51 -9.49 14.81
N VAL A 308 -33.35 -10.64 14.16
CA VAL A 308 -32.98 -10.77 12.77
C VAL A 308 -34.24 -10.62 11.91
N LEU A 309 -34.15 -9.90 10.79
CA LEU A 309 -35.22 -9.77 9.82
C LEU A 309 -35.34 -11.07 9.00
N TYR A 310 -36.55 -11.63 8.88
CA TYR A 310 -36.90 -12.53 7.78
C TYR A 310 -37.81 -11.82 6.79
N THR A 311 -37.49 -11.94 5.51
CA THR A 311 -38.46 -11.81 4.43
C THR A 311 -38.94 -13.21 4.09
N SER A 312 -40.19 -13.59 4.36
CA SER A 312 -40.75 -14.68 3.57
C SER A 312 -40.85 -14.16 2.14
N SER A 313 -40.20 -14.82 1.16
CA SER A 313 -40.55 -14.59 -0.24
C SER A 313 -41.95 -15.17 -0.43
N VAL A 314 -42.96 -14.35 -0.22
CA VAL A 314 -44.30 -14.65 -0.69
C VAL A 314 -44.42 -13.87 -1.98
N THR A 315 -44.50 -14.58 -3.11
CA THR A 315 -44.95 -13.99 -4.36
C THR A 315 -46.41 -13.63 -4.15
N VAL A 316 -46.68 -12.38 -3.81
CA VAL A 316 -48.05 -11.87 -3.68
C VAL A 316 -48.19 -10.62 -4.55
N SER A 317 -49.22 -10.66 -5.36
CA SER A 317 -49.61 -9.64 -6.31
C SER A 317 -50.30 -8.45 -5.61
N ALA A 318 -49.57 -7.68 -4.81
CA ALA A 318 -49.95 -6.33 -4.31
C ALA A 318 -48.88 -5.76 -3.35
N PRO A 319 -48.78 -4.42 -3.18
CA PRO A 319 -47.87 -3.82 -2.22
C PRO A 319 -48.33 -4.11 -0.78
N TYR A 320 -47.48 -4.74 0.03
CA TYR A 320 -47.74 -5.03 1.45
C TYR A 320 -46.54 -4.64 2.32
N TYR A 321 -46.82 -4.27 3.58
CA TYR A 321 -45.82 -3.88 4.59
C TYR A 321 -45.49 -5.07 5.50
N ILE A 322 -44.19 -5.27 5.78
CA ILE A 322 -43.69 -6.30 6.71
C ILE A 322 -43.31 -5.62 8.02
N VAL A 323 -43.96 -5.99 9.12
CA VAL A 323 -43.71 -5.40 10.45
C VAL A 323 -43.23 -6.48 11.41
N ALA A 324 -42.02 -6.28 11.95
CA ALA A 324 -41.54 -7.05 13.10
C ALA A 324 -41.83 -6.29 14.39
N MET A 325 -42.61 -6.88 15.30
CA MET A 325 -43.09 -6.24 16.52
C MET A 325 -42.65 -7.02 17.77
N TYR A 326 -42.12 -6.34 18.78
CA TYR A 326 -41.92 -6.94 20.10
C TYR A 326 -43.21 -6.85 20.92
N VAL A 327 -43.79 -7.99 21.31
CA VAL A 327 -45.03 -8.03 22.11
C VAL A 327 -44.68 -8.22 23.59
N PHE A 328 -44.84 -7.16 24.39
CA PHE A 328 -44.49 -7.13 25.81
C PHE A 328 -45.11 -8.27 26.65
N ASN A 329 -46.32 -8.73 26.32
CA ASN A 329 -47.00 -9.78 27.07
C ASN A 329 -46.49 -11.21 26.76
N ILE A 330 -45.70 -11.38 25.69
CA ILE A 330 -45.29 -12.70 25.18
C ILE A 330 -43.75 -12.85 25.21
N GLY A 331 -43.01 -11.76 25.40
CA GLY A 331 -41.55 -11.77 25.55
C GLY A 331 -40.78 -12.12 24.26
N ASN A 332 -41.44 -12.13 23.10
CA ASN A 332 -40.85 -12.51 21.80
C ASN A 332 -41.18 -11.48 20.70
N LEU A 333 -40.25 -11.27 19.77
CA LEU A 333 -40.54 -10.59 18.50
C LEU A 333 -41.42 -11.47 17.62
N SER A 334 -42.48 -10.87 17.09
CA SER A 334 -43.52 -11.50 16.31
C SER A 334 -43.64 -10.79 14.97
N LEU A 335 -43.75 -11.56 13.89
CA LEU A 335 -43.99 -11.03 12.55
C LEU A 335 -45.49 -10.81 12.32
N TRP A 336 -45.86 -9.64 11.81
CA TRP A 336 -47.22 -9.32 11.40
C TRP A 336 -47.26 -8.96 9.91
N LEU A 337 -48.14 -9.65 9.17
CA LEU A 337 -48.42 -9.41 7.76
C LEU A 337 -49.91 -9.09 7.60
N ASN A 338 -50.26 -7.92 7.08
CA ASN A 338 -51.66 -7.48 6.90
C ASN A 338 -52.54 -7.69 8.15
N ASN A 339 -52.02 -7.35 9.33
CA ASN A 339 -52.67 -7.54 10.64
C ASN A 339 -52.90 -9.01 11.07
N GLY A 340 -52.24 -10.00 10.46
CA GLY A 340 -52.20 -11.40 10.93
C GLY A 340 -50.88 -11.74 11.63
N TYR A 341 -50.94 -12.51 12.72
CA TYR A 341 -49.78 -13.02 13.48
C TYR A 341 -49.15 -14.25 12.81
N TYR A 342 -47.83 -14.26 12.59
CA TYR A 342 -47.13 -15.32 11.86
C TYR A 342 -46.04 -16.09 12.65
N GLY A 343 -45.80 -15.79 13.93
CA GLY A 343 -44.90 -16.58 14.80
C GLY A 343 -43.46 -16.04 14.96
N PRO A 344 -42.57 -16.81 15.62
CA PRO A 344 -41.18 -16.43 15.94
C PRO A 344 -40.28 -16.41 14.70
N VAL A 345 -39.19 -15.63 14.76
CA VAL A 345 -38.43 -15.16 13.58
C VAL A 345 -37.12 -15.94 13.34
N SER A 346 -36.75 -16.17 12.07
CA SER A 346 -35.47 -16.73 11.60
C SER A 346 -34.65 -15.69 10.79
N ASP A 347 -33.48 -16.04 10.23
CA ASP A 347 -32.52 -15.08 9.60
C ASP A 347 -32.54 -15.02 8.06
N LYS A 348 -32.78 -13.85 7.42
CA LYS A 348 -32.66 -13.71 5.95
C LYS A 348 -32.06 -12.38 5.46
N THR A 349 -31.26 -12.47 4.40
CA THR A 349 -30.62 -11.33 3.73
C THR A 349 -31.62 -10.44 2.98
N VAL A 350 -31.51 -9.13 3.17
CA VAL A 350 -32.22 -8.07 2.43
C VAL A 350 -31.22 -7.19 1.69
N ILE A 351 -31.66 -6.50 0.62
CA ILE A 351 -30.81 -5.59 -0.17
C ILE A 351 -31.42 -4.18 -0.11
N PRO A 352 -31.31 -3.45 1.01
CA PRO A 352 -31.76 -2.07 1.10
C PRO A 352 -30.77 -1.14 0.41
N THR A 353 -31.27 -0.02 -0.09
CA THR A 353 -30.47 1.07 -0.64
C THR A 353 -30.33 2.23 0.34
N HIS A 354 -31.28 2.40 1.27
CA HIS A 354 -31.31 3.49 2.24
C HIS A 354 -31.77 3.01 3.62
N ALA A 355 -31.40 3.75 4.66
CA ALA A 355 -31.90 3.58 6.02
C ALA A 355 -32.62 4.86 6.47
N GLY A 356 -33.51 4.75 7.45
CA GLY A 356 -34.33 5.86 7.90
C GLY A 356 -35.19 5.55 9.11
N LEU A 357 -36.18 6.42 9.33
CA LEU A 357 -37.11 6.35 10.45
C LEU A 357 -38.56 6.43 9.94
N GLY A 358 -39.45 5.76 10.65
CA GLY A 358 -40.87 5.64 10.34
C GLY A 358 -41.75 5.95 11.53
N VAL A 359 -42.94 6.48 11.27
CA VAL A 359 -44.01 6.62 12.27
C VAL A 359 -45.33 6.21 11.63
N LEU A 360 -46.00 5.25 12.25
CA LEU A 360 -47.36 4.86 11.90
C LEU A 360 -48.35 5.36 12.94
N TRP A 361 -49.50 5.82 12.45
CA TRP A 361 -50.62 6.21 13.29
C TRP A 361 -51.79 5.23 13.14
N GLU A 362 -52.30 4.71 14.27
CA GLU A 362 -53.48 3.84 14.26
C GLU A 362 -54.69 4.51 14.91
N LYS A 363 -54.52 5.20 16.07
CA LYS A 363 -55.61 5.90 16.78
C LYS A 363 -55.15 7.13 17.59
N ALA A 364 -55.92 8.21 17.45
CA ALA A 364 -55.90 9.49 18.19
C ALA A 364 -54.63 10.36 18.08
N ASN A 365 -54.69 11.67 18.35
CA ASN A 365 -53.56 12.61 18.11
C ASN A 365 -52.22 12.11 18.68
N ILE A 366 -51.18 12.08 17.85
CA ILE A 366 -49.82 11.71 18.28
C ILE A 366 -48.81 12.74 17.83
N THR A 367 -47.87 13.06 18.71
CA THR A 367 -46.63 13.76 18.33
C THR A 367 -45.44 12.90 18.75
N VAL A 368 -44.57 12.58 17.79
CA VAL A 368 -43.34 11.82 18.01
C VAL A 368 -42.15 12.72 17.68
N TYR A 369 -41.27 12.91 18.65
CA TYR A 369 -39.96 13.52 18.48
C TYR A 369 -38.91 12.41 18.33
N LEU A 370 -37.97 12.57 17.41
CA LEU A 370 -36.89 11.64 17.12
C LEU A 370 -35.56 12.39 17.16
N ASP A 371 -34.58 11.83 17.87
CA ASP A 371 -33.27 12.45 18.10
C ASP A 371 -32.13 11.40 18.18
N ASN A 372 -30.88 11.84 18.13
CA ASN A 372 -29.66 11.03 18.23
C ASN A 372 -29.66 9.81 17.30
N LEU A 373 -29.93 10.03 16.01
CA LEU A 373 -29.91 8.99 15.01
C LEU A 373 -28.46 8.56 14.74
N LEU A 374 -28.13 7.32 15.05
CA LEU A 374 -26.86 6.68 14.74
C LEU A 374 -27.10 5.41 13.92
N ILE A 375 -26.45 5.32 12.77
CA ILE A 375 -26.49 4.17 11.88
C ILE A 375 -25.07 3.65 11.73
N THR A 376 -24.85 2.39 12.08
CA THR A 376 -23.55 1.73 11.97
C THR A 376 -23.61 0.49 11.08
N ILE A 377 -22.46 0.14 10.48
CA ILE A 377 -22.28 -1.04 9.63
C ILE A 377 -21.28 -1.94 10.32
N ASN A 378 -21.63 -3.22 10.49
CA ASN A 378 -20.80 -4.28 11.08
C ASN A 378 -20.36 -4.06 12.54
N ALA A 379 -20.62 -2.90 13.16
CA ALA A 379 -20.34 -2.64 14.57
C ALA A 379 -21.61 -2.21 15.32
N PRO A 380 -21.88 -2.76 16.50
CA PRO A 380 -23.03 -2.35 17.31
C PRO A 380 -22.92 -0.90 17.84
N PRO A 381 -23.99 -0.08 17.74
CA PRO A 381 -23.97 1.35 18.08
C PRO A 381 -23.98 1.66 19.58
N TRP A 382 -23.92 0.64 20.45
CA TRP A 382 -23.90 0.81 21.90
C TRP A 382 -22.58 0.40 22.55
N PHE A 383 -21.58 0.03 21.75
CA PHE A 383 -20.24 -0.28 22.23
C PHE A 383 -19.22 0.68 21.65
N VAL A 384 -18.35 1.23 22.50
CA VAL A 384 -17.13 1.91 22.08
C VAL A 384 -15.96 1.04 22.50
N ASN A 385 -15.09 0.70 21.57
CA ASN A 385 -13.93 -0.13 21.88
C ASN A 385 -12.68 0.74 21.98
N VAL A 386 -11.84 0.48 22.97
CA VAL A 386 -10.51 1.07 23.10
C VAL A 386 -9.49 -0.06 23.10
N THR A 387 -8.60 -0.05 22.12
CA THR A 387 -7.57 -1.07 21.90
C THR A 387 -6.22 -0.63 22.43
N SER A 388 -5.26 -1.54 22.50
CA SER A 388 -3.88 -1.29 22.95
C SER A 388 -3.78 -0.76 24.39
N VAL A 389 -4.76 -1.09 25.24
CA VAL A 389 -4.80 -0.68 26.65
C VAL A 389 -4.06 -1.72 27.50
N PRO A 390 -2.98 -1.39 28.23
CA PRO A 390 -2.28 -2.34 29.08
C PRO A 390 -3.22 -3.06 30.06
N VAL A 391 -2.99 -4.36 30.29
CA VAL A 391 -3.84 -5.16 31.19
C VAL A 391 -3.84 -4.54 32.59
N GLY A 392 -5.03 -4.40 33.18
CA GLY A 392 -5.25 -3.77 34.48
C GLY A 392 -5.49 -2.26 34.43
N TRP A 393 -5.18 -1.59 33.32
CA TRP A 393 -5.53 -0.17 33.13
C TRP A 393 -7.02 -0.02 32.86
N SER A 394 -7.57 1.15 33.17
CA SER A 394 -9.00 1.43 32.98
C SER A 394 -9.25 2.67 32.13
N ILE A 395 -10.37 2.64 31.41
CA ILE A 395 -10.87 3.74 30.59
C ILE A 395 -12.20 4.21 31.19
N VAL A 396 -12.36 5.52 31.30
CA VAL A 396 -13.59 6.17 31.76
C VAL A 396 -14.05 7.15 30.69
N LEU A 397 -15.28 7.00 30.22
CA LEU A 397 -15.95 7.93 29.33
C LEU A 397 -16.85 8.85 30.14
N LYS A 398 -16.63 10.16 29.99
CA LYS A 398 -17.41 11.22 30.63
C LYS A 398 -18.16 12.05 29.60
N ASP A 399 -19.32 12.56 29.99
CA ASP A 399 -20.07 13.57 29.23
C ASP A 399 -19.51 14.99 29.46
N GLN A 400 -20.10 15.97 28.78
CA GLN A 400 -19.72 17.38 28.89
C GLN A 400 -19.86 17.99 30.30
N SER A 401 -20.66 17.36 31.16
CA SER A 401 -20.87 17.78 32.56
C SER A 401 -19.91 17.06 33.52
N GLY A 402 -19.05 16.18 33.00
CA GLY A 402 -18.10 15.38 33.77
C GLY A 402 -18.71 14.13 34.41
N ASN A 403 -19.95 13.77 34.08
CA ASN A 403 -20.58 12.55 34.59
C ASN A 403 -20.02 11.34 33.85
N ILE A 404 -19.81 10.23 34.57
CA ILE A 404 -19.35 8.98 33.96
C ILE A 404 -20.52 8.32 33.21
N VAL A 405 -20.36 8.23 31.88
CA VAL A 405 -21.30 7.53 30.99
C VAL A 405 -21.01 6.03 30.98
N SER A 406 -19.73 5.65 30.88
CA SER A 406 -19.30 4.25 30.92
C SER A 406 -17.85 4.16 31.41
N SER A 407 -17.47 3.01 31.95
CA SER A 407 -16.08 2.69 32.28
C SER A 407 -15.80 1.22 32.08
N GLY A 408 -14.53 0.86 31.89
CA GLY A 408 -14.10 -0.53 31.74
C GLY A 408 -12.62 -0.70 32.04
N MET A 409 -12.21 -1.94 32.34
CA MET A 409 -10.82 -2.31 32.61
C MET A 409 -10.31 -3.25 31.54
N SER A 410 -9.05 -3.10 31.16
CA SER A 410 -8.41 -3.95 30.15
C SER A 410 -8.08 -5.31 30.72
N VAL A 411 -8.58 -6.36 30.07
CA VAL A 411 -8.31 -7.77 30.43
C VAL A 411 -7.32 -8.40 29.47
N ASN A 412 -7.35 -8.01 28.20
CA ASN A 412 -6.58 -8.64 27.11
C ASN A 412 -6.04 -7.62 26.11
N GLY A 413 -5.77 -6.38 26.54
CA GLY A 413 -5.36 -5.31 25.63
C GLY A 413 -6.51 -4.43 25.13
N ASN A 414 -7.76 -4.82 25.40
CA ASN A 414 -8.95 -4.13 24.92
C ASN A 414 -9.89 -3.77 26.08
N VAL A 415 -10.58 -2.63 25.93
CA VAL A 415 -11.66 -2.17 26.81
C VAL A 415 -12.90 -1.90 25.96
N THR A 416 -14.02 -2.51 26.33
CA THR A 416 -15.33 -2.20 25.73
C THR A 416 -16.12 -1.35 26.71
N LEU A 417 -16.51 -0.17 26.27
CA LEU A 417 -17.39 0.75 26.99
C LEU A 417 -18.82 0.51 26.52
N ASP A 418 -19.72 0.32 27.47
CA ASP A 418 -21.13 -0.01 27.22
C ASP A 418 -22.01 1.22 27.43
N LEU A 419 -22.56 1.74 26.32
CA LEU A 419 -23.36 2.95 26.32
C LEU A 419 -24.85 2.69 26.64
N ARG A 420 -25.26 1.44 26.86
CA ARG A 420 -26.68 1.08 27.07
C ARG A 420 -27.28 1.65 28.35
N ASN A 421 -26.45 1.90 29.37
CA ASN A 421 -26.94 2.29 30.70
C ASN A 421 -27.70 3.63 30.70
N TYR A 422 -27.41 4.52 29.74
CA TYR A 422 -28.04 5.83 29.63
C TYR A 422 -28.80 6.05 28.33
N ASN A 423 -28.85 5.06 27.42
CA ASN A 423 -29.42 5.21 26.07
C ASN A 423 -28.81 6.37 25.27
N ILE A 424 -27.49 6.57 25.44
CA ILE A 424 -26.75 7.63 24.76
C ILE A 424 -25.79 6.97 23.78
N TYR A 425 -26.15 6.91 22.50
CA TYR A 425 -25.30 6.31 21.47
C TYR A 425 -24.29 7.30 20.88
N ILE A 426 -24.52 8.61 21.09
CA ILE A 426 -23.67 9.73 20.69
C ILE A 426 -23.45 10.60 21.93
N VAL A 427 -22.24 10.61 22.47
CA VAL A 427 -21.85 11.47 23.60
C VAL A 427 -21.19 12.72 23.06
N LYS A 428 -21.88 13.87 23.15
CA LYS A 428 -21.34 15.18 22.74
C LYS A 428 -20.30 15.69 23.74
N ASN A 429 -19.27 16.37 23.24
CA ASN A 429 -18.18 16.98 24.01
C ASN A 429 -17.64 16.03 25.10
N ALA A 430 -17.41 14.78 24.71
CA ALA A 430 -17.07 13.72 25.62
C ALA A 430 -15.58 13.75 25.99
N THR A 431 -15.25 13.25 27.17
CA THR A 431 -13.85 13.07 27.59
C THR A 431 -13.58 11.59 27.86
N LEU A 432 -12.54 11.06 27.23
CA LEU A 432 -11.98 9.76 27.59
C LEU A 432 -10.78 9.98 28.51
N GLU A 433 -10.87 9.39 29.70
CA GLU A 433 -9.81 9.35 30.69
C GLU A 433 -9.22 7.94 30.77
N VAL A 434 -7.90 7.88 30.95
CA VAL A 434 -7.13 6.63 31.02
C VAL A 434 -6.41 6.62 32.35
N TYR A 435 -6.64 5.56 33.12
CA TYR A 435 -6.03 5.35 34.43
C TYR A 435 -5.15 4.10 34.41
N ASP A 436 -3.99 4.19 35.04
CA ASP A 436 -3.12 3.02 35.20
C ASP A 436 -3.68 2.00 36.20
N ASP A 437 -2.94 0.90 36.38
CA ASP A 437 -3.28 -0.21 37.31
C ASP A 437 -3.31 0.21 38.79
N ARG A 438 -2.79 1.41 39.11
CA ARG A 438 -2.80 2.00 40.46
C ARG A 438 -3.86 3.08 40.62
N GLY A 439 -4.60 3.40 39.55
CA GLY A 439 -5.65 4.42 39.54
C GLY A 439 -5.15 5.85 39.34
N TYR A 440 -3.91 6.05 38.88
CA TYR A 440 -3.44 7.39 38.51
C TYR A 440 -3.87 7.74 37.08
N LEU A 441 -4.35 8.97 36.89
CA LEU A 441 -4.72 9.50 35.59
C LEU A 441 -3.48 9.69 34.71
N GLN A 442 -3.46 9.00 33.57
CA GLN A 442 -2.37 9.05 32.59
C GLN A 442 -2.72 9.95 31.40
N VAL A 443 -3.98 9.88 30.94
CA VAL A 443 -4.48 10.66 29.80
C VAL A 443 -5.87 11.17 30.12
N SER A 444 -6.16 12.40 29.71
CA SER A 444 -7.51 12.95 29.64
C SER A 444 -7.64 13.68 28.31
N ARG A 445 -8.47 13.17 27.41
CA ARG A 445 -8.67 13.76 26.08
C ARG A 445 -10.14 13.98 25.78
N SER A 446 -10.44 15.18 25.31
CA SER A 446 -11.78 15.55 24.88
C SER A 446 -11.96 15.34 23.38
N PHE A 447 -13.18 14.96 23.00
CA PHE A 447 -13.63 14.73 21.65
C PHE A 447 -14.97 15.43 21.46
N ASP A 448 -15.21 16.03 20.28
CA ASP A 448 -16.48 16.67 19.98
C ASP A 448 -17.65 15.68 20.08
N TYR A 449 -17.41 14.43 19.67
CA TYR A 449 -18.35 13.32 19.80
C TYR A 449 -17.59 12.01 20.04
N VAL A 450 -18.11 11.19 20.95
CA VAL A 450 -17.79 9.76 21.07
C VAL A 450 -19.04 8.97 20.73
N MET A 451 -18.98 8.12 19.71
CA MET A 451 -20.13 7.39 19.18
C MET A 451 -19.93 5.89 19.30
N GLY A 452 -21.00 5.15 19.59
CA GLY A 452 -20.91 3.70 19.54
C GLY A 452 -20.62 3.20 18.12
N GLY A 453 -19.88 2.10 18.04
CA GLY A 453 -19.30 1.57 16.81
C GLY A 453 -17.91 2.12 16.49
N GLU A 454 -17.48 3.22 17.14
CA GLU A 454 -16.12 3.73 17.03
C GLU A 454 -15.12 2.83 17.77
N VAL A 455 -13.90 2.81 17.21
CA VAL A 455 -12.76 2.18 17.85
C VAL A 455 -11.71 3.25 18.10
N TYR A 456 -11.24 3.31 19.34
CA TYR A 456 -10.13 4.12 19.79
C TYR A 456 -8.92 3.20 20.05
N THR A 457 -7.73 3.79 20.12
CA THR A 457 -6.52 3.10 20.53
C THR A 457 -5.77 3.94 21.54
N LEU A 458 -5.24 3.29 22.57
CA LEU A 458 -4.28 3.89 23.48
C LEU A 458 -2.88 3.77 22.87
N THR A 459 -2.16 4.87 22.87
CA THR A 459 -0.84 5.04 22.26
C THR A 459 0.16 5.50 23.33
N GLY A 460 1.46 5.36 23.09
CA GLY A 460 2.49 5.90 23.98
C GLY A 460 2.60 5.25 25.38
N THR A 461 2.13 4.02 25.58
CA THR A 461 2.18 3.30 26.89
C THR A 461 3.51 2.57 27.16
N TYR A 462 4.55 2.90 26.40
CA TYR A 462 5.83 2.23 26.49
C TYR A 462 6.57 2.55 27.79
N THR A 463 7.20 1.55 28.39
CA THR A 463 8.03 1.74 29.59
C THR A 463 9.23 2.63 29.24
N PRO A 464 9.46 3.75 29.95
CA PRO A 464 10.62 4.61 29.70
C PRO A 464 11.94 3.82 29.70
N GLY A 465 12.78 4.04 28.69
CA GLY A 465 14.08 3.39 28.55
C GLY A 465 14.09 2.16 27.63
N VAL A 466 12.94 1.71 27.14
CA VAL A 466 12.85 0.69 26.09
C VAL A 466 13.16 1.30 24.73
N GLU A 467 13.90 0.60 23.88
CA GLU A 467 14.11 0.99 22.48
C GLU A 467 13.31 0.05 21.59
N PHE A 468 12.72 0.58 20.52
CA PHE A 468 12.02 -0.23 19.52
C PHE A 468 12.32 0.26 18.10
N ASN A 469 12.18 -0.63 17.13
CA ASN A 469 12.33 -0.26 15.72
C ASN A 469 11.08 0.46 15.26
N GLY A 470 11.21 1.76 14.97
CA GLY A 470 10.13 2.63 14.56
C GLY A 470 10.05 2.76 13.04
N LEU A 471 8.82 2.74 12.53
CA LEU A 471 8.47 3.16 11.18
C LEU A 471 7.57 4.40 11.28
N ALA A 472 8.11 5.56 10.90
CA ALA A 472 7.34 6.78 10.79
C ALA A 472 6.85 6.96 9.35
N VAL A 473 5.56 7.23 9.20
CA VAL A 473 4.87 7.45 7.92
C VAL A 473 4.28 8.85 7.94
N GLY A 474 4.90 9.79 7.23
CA GLY A 474 4.28 11.09 6.93
C GLY A 474 3.22 10.91 5.86
N VAL A 475 1.95 11.10 6.22
CA VAL A 475 0.81 10.80 5.34
C VAL A 475 0.65 11.93 4.31
N GLY A 476 0.77 11.61 3.03
CA GLY A 476 0.73 12.60 1.95
C GLY A 476 -0.53 13.47 1.95
N GLN A 477 -0.34 14.76 1.65
CA GLN A 477 -1.33 15.84 1.71
C GLN A 477 -1.94 16.13 3.10
N LEU A 478 -1.52 15.42 4.15
CA LEU A 478 -1.89 15.71 5.53
C LEU A 478 -0.69 16.26 6.30
N ASP A 479 -0.94 16.78 7.50
CA ASP A 479 0.09 17.17 8.46
C ASP A 479 0.33 16.06 9.50
N THR A 480 0.00 14.81 9.19
CA THR A 480 0.02 13.69 10.14
C THR A 480 1.23 12.78 9.90
N ILE A 481 1.91 12.40 10.99
CA ILE A 481 2.89 11.31 11.02
C ILE A 481 2.32 10.16 11.85
N LEU A 482 2.23 8.98 11.26
CA LEU A 482 1.91 7.74 11.98
C LEU A 482 3.21 7.02 12.34
N LEU A 483 3.49 6.87 13.62
CA LEU A 483 4.64 6.12 14.12
C LEU A 483 4.20 4.71 14.51
N TYR A 484 4.81 3.70 13.91
CA TYR A 484 4.56 2.28 14.19
C TYR A 484 5.76 1.63 14.86
N ASN A 485 5.51 0.64 15.70
CA ASN A 485 6.52 -0.30 16.17
C ASN A 485 6.54 -1.49 15.22
N ILE A 486 7.68 -1.71 14.58
CA ILE A 486 7.91 -2.76 13.58
C ILE A 486 8.96 -3.77 14.03
N THR A 487 9.27 -3.81 15.34
CA THR A 487 10.26 -4.75 15.90
C THR A 487 9.94 -6.21 15.56
N ASP A 488 8.65 -6.53 15.49
CA ASP A 488 8.14 -7.76 14.91
C ASP A 488 7.24 -7.41 13.72
N LEU A 489 7.69 -7.71 12.50
CA LEU A 489 6.90 -7.48 11.28
C LEU A 489 5.61 -8.31 11.22
N GLY A 490 5.50 -9.38 12.03
CA GLY A 490 4.26 -10.15 12.18
C GLY A 490 3.23 -9.50 13.10
N ASN A 491 3.63 -8.49 13.88
CA ASN A 491 2.78 -7.81 14.86
C ASN A 491 3.12 -6.31 14.92
N ILE A 492 2.79 -5.61 13.84
CA ILE A 492 2.99 -4.16 13.74
C ILE A 492 1.88 -3.44 14.52
N SER A 493 2.27 -2.49 15.37
CA SER A 493 1.33 -1.71 16.17
C SER A 493 1.56 -0.22 16.02
N LEU A 494 0.50 0.57 15.87
CA LEU A 494 0.57 2.02 15.91
C LEU A 494 1.03 2.46 17.31
N VAL A 495 2.14 3.18 17.37
CA VAL A 495 2.74 3.72 18.59
C VAL A 495 2.14 5.07 18.93
N GLN A 496 1.98 5.95 17.95
CA GLN A 496 1.51 7.33 18.12
C GLN A 496 1.14 7.96 16.77
N SER A 497 0.07 8.76 16.72
CA SER A 497 -0.14 9.77 15.67
C SER A 497 0.35 11.14 16.13
N ILE A 498 1.17 11.79 15.31
CA ILE A 498 1.85 13.05 15.60
C ILE A 498 1.46 14.08 14.54
N SER A 499 0.97 15.27 14.94
CA SER A 499 0.86 16.39 14.00
C SER A 499 2.24 16.97 13.75
N ALA A 500 2.65 17.01 12.48
CA ALA A 500 3.87 17.62 11.98
C ALA A 500 3.81 19.15 11.94
N ASN A 501 2.62 19.76 12.06
CA ASN A 501 2.38 21.18 11.78
C ASN A 501 2.89 21.63 10.39
N SER A 502 3.02 20.68 9.46
CA SER A 502 3.54 20.88 8.11
C SER A 502 2.94 19.81 7.20
N VAL A 503 2.39 20.22 6.06
CA VAL A 503 1.77 19.30 5.12
C VAL A 503 2.84 18.53 4.34
N PHE A 504 2.65 17.22 4.20
CA PHE A 504 3.47 16.34 3.38
C PHE A 504 3.06 16.42 1.89
N ASN A 505 3.50 17.48 1.21
CA ASN A 505 3.20 17.73 -0.22
C ASN A 505 4.42 17.60 -1.14
N GLY A 506 5.46 16.91 -0.68
CA GLY A 506 6.76 16.80 -1.36
C GLY A 506 7.81 17.85 -0.96
N SER A 507 7.42 18.90 -0.22
CA SER A 507 8.36 19.92 0.32
C SER A 507 8.66 19.74 1.82
N SER A 508 8.07 18.73 2.45
CA SER A 508 8.40 18.31 3.82
C SER A 508 9.06 16.93 3.76
N SER A 509 9.91 16.60 4.72
CA SER A 509 10.56 15.28 4.81
C SER A 509 10.80 14.87 6.26
N ILE A 510 10.92 13.57 6.52
CA ILE A 510 11.18 13.04 7.86
C ILE A 510 12.33 12.04 7.83
N VAL A 511 13.05 11.92 8.95
CA VAL A 511 14.04 10.88 9.19
C VAL A 511 14.04 10.51 10.67
N ILE A 512 14.31 9.26 11.00
CA ILE A 512 14.56 8.84 12.38
C ILE A 512 16.07 8.78 12.60
N GLY A 513 16.56 9.55 13.57
CA GLY A 513 17.97 9.64 13.91
C GLY A 513 18.14 9.83 15.40
N SER A 514 19.22 9.29 15.99
CA SER A 514 19.56 9.50 17.41
C SER A 514 18.42 9.20 18.39
N GLY A 515 17.49 8.29 18.05
CA GLY A 515 16.37 7.92 18.90
C GLY A 515 15.09 8.74 18.75
N THR A 516 15.03 9.70 17.82
CA THR A 516 13.88 10.60 17.63
C THR A 516 13.58 10.89 16.15
N ILE A 517 12.41 11.48 15.88
CA ILE A 517 12.00 11.93 14.55
C ILE A 517 12.49 13.35 14.32
N TYR A 518 13.14 13.56 13.19
CA TYR A 518 13.43 14.87 12.63
C TYR A 518 12.45 15.17 11.49
N LEU A 519 11.96 16.41 11.45
CA LEU A 519 11.10 16.95 10.40
C LEU A 519 11.84 18.08 9.68
N LEU A 520 11.91 18.00 8.37
CA LEU A 520 12.33 19.07 7.48
C LEU A 520 11.09 19.72 6.87
N ASN A 521 11.03 21.05 6.87
CA ASN A 521 10.07 21.82 6.12
C ASN A 521 10.69 23.14 5.61
N THR A 522 9.87 24.04 5.08
CA THR A 522 10.29 25.33 4.54
C THR A 522 10.77 26.33 5.60
N SER A 523 10.52 26.08 6.88
CA SER A 523 10.94 26.94 8.00
C SER A 523 12.25 26.46 8.66
N GLY A 524 12.59 25.18 8.52
CA GLY A 524 13.81 24.62 9.10
C GLY A 524 13.78 23.12 9.30
N VAL A 525 14.70 22.66 10.14
CA VAL A 525 14.73 21.32 10.71
C VAL A 525 14.25 21.37 12.15
N TYR A 526 13.36 20.45 12.50
CA TYR A 526 12.80 20.27 13.83
C TYR A 526 13.03 18.85 14.31
N THR A 527 13.07 18.66 15.62
CA THR A 527 13.08 17.35 16.27
C THR A 527 11.84 17.21 17.13
N TYR A 528 11.27 16.02 17.20
CA TYR A 528 10.10 15.77 18.04
C TYR A 528 10.52 15.48 19.48
N ASP A 529 9.90 16.17 20.42
CA ASP A 529 9.98 15.86 21.85
C ASP A 529 8.72 15.10 22.26
N TYR A 530 8.87 13.79 22.42
CA TYR A 530 7.76 12.91 22.82
C TYR A 530 7.17 13.26 24.19
N SER A 531 7.94 13.91 25.08
CA SER A 531 7.53 14.12 26.48
C SER A 531 6.54 15.27 26.61
N THR A 532 6.76 16.30 25.80
CA THR A 532 5.87 17.46 25.71
C THR A 532 4.91 17.36 24.53
N SER A 533 5.07 16.36 23.67
CA SER A 533 4.38 16.23 22.38
C SER A 533 4.55 17.48 21.49
N MET A 534 5.76 18.06 21.46
CA MET A 534 6.04 19.31 20.73
C MET A 534 7.26 19.18 19.82
N TRP A 535 7.26 19.95 18.72
CA TRP A 535 8.42 20.11 17.86
C TRP A 535 9.37 21.17 18.41
N ARG A 536 10.66 20.84 18.47
CA ARG A 536 11.74 21.76 18.84
C ARG A 536 12.57 22.11 17.62
N LEU A 537 12.82 23.40 17.39
CA LEU A 537 13.68 23.86 16.30
C LEU A 537 15.12 23.40 16.52
N VAL A 538 15.69 22.71 15.54
CA VAL A 538 17.10 22.33 15.49
C VAL A 538 17.91 23.41 14.80
N THR A 539 17.46 23.82 13.60
CA THR A 539 18.08 24.91 12.84
C THR A 539 17.10 25.47 11.82
N SER A 540 17.15 26.79 11.59
CA SER A 540 16.46 27.45 10.47
C SER A 540 17.37 27.70 9.26
N ALA A 541 18.67 27.42 9.40
CA ALA A 541 19.68 27.64 8.37
C ALA A 541 19.59 26.58 7.26
N CYS A 542 19.30 25.33 7.62
CA CYS A 542 18.96 24.26 6.69
C CYS A 542 17.43 24.12 6.63
N ARG A 543 16.85 24.24 5.43
CA ARG A 543 15.40 24.19 5.19
C ARG A 543 15.10 23.69 3.79
N ALA A 544 13.89 23.19 3.58
CA ALA A 544 13.40 22.85 2.25
C ALA A 544 13.18 24.12 1.41
N SER A 545 13.51 24.04 0.13
CA SER A 545 13.23 25.07 -0.88
C SER A 545 12.15 24.66 -1.88
N GLY A 546 11.77 23.37 -1.93
CA GLY A 546 10.70 22.90 -2.80
C GLY A 546 10.55 21.39 -2.81
N ALA A 547 9.92 20.87 -3.87
CA ALA A 547 9.70 19.44 -4.06
C ALA A 547 11.01 18.65 -4.08
N GLY A 548 10.97 17.39 -3.61
CA GLY A 548 12.15 16.53 -3.54
C GLY A 548 13.07 16.84 -2.35
N ALA A 549 12.61 17.67 -1.41
CA ALA A 549 13.37 17.92 -0.19
C ALA A 549 13.60 16.61 0.59
N GLY A 550 14.81 16.43 1.09
CA GLY A 550 15.23 15.23 1.79
C GLY A 550 16.06 15.56 3.02
N ILE A 551 15.95 14.76 4.06
CA ILE A 551 16.73 14.89 5.29
C ILE A 551 17.37 13.55 5.65
N GLY A 552 18.60 13.59 6.14
CA GLY A 552 19.32 12.45 6.70
C GLY A 552 20.03 12.82 7.98
N VAL A 553 20.23 11.85 8.87
CA VAL A 553 21.04 12.02 10.09
C VAL A 553 22.21 11.03 10.03
N VAL A 554 23.44 11.53 10.04
CA VAL A 554 24.67 10.75 9.93
C VAL A 554 25.69 11.21 10.96
N GLY A 555 26.07 10.33 11.88
CA GLY A 555 26.90 10.70 13.03
C GLY A 555 26.31 11.91 13.77
N ASP A 556 27.11 12.97 13.88
CA ASP A 556 26.73 14.24 14.53
C ASP A 556 26.12 15.27 13.54
N GLY A 557 25.85 14.87 12.29
CA GLY A 557 25.38 15.76 11.23
C GLY A 557 23.92 15.53 10.83
N VAL A 558 23.17 16.61 10.65
CA VAL A 558 21.92 16.63 9.88
C VAL A 558 22.24 17.10 8.47
N VAL A 559 21.91 16.29 7.48
CA VAL A 559 22.10 16.59 6.06
C VAL A 559 20.76 16.88 5.43
N VAL A 560 20.62 18.07 4.86
CA VAL A 560 19.43 18.51 4.16
C VAL A 560 19.77 18.65 2.68
N VAL A 561 18.95 17.98 1.86
CA VAL A 561 18.80 18.25 0.45
C VAL A 561 17.60 19.21 0.34
N PRO A 562 17.81 20.49 -0.01
CA PRO A 562 16.71 21.47 0.02
C PRO A 562 15.61 21.19 -1.02
N GLY A 563 15.91 20.44 -2.08
CA GLY A 563 14.99 20.15 -3.18
C GLY A 563 15.17 21.10 -4.36
N VAL A 564 14.15 21.20 -5.22
CA VAL A 564 14.18 21.98 -6.47
C VAL A 564 14.67 23.41 -6.24
N GLY A 565 15.50 23.90 -7.17
CA GLY A 565 16.03 25.25 -7.18
C GLY A 565 17.28 25.45 -6.33
N ASN A 566 17.81 24.37 -5.73
CA ASN A 566 19.06 24.39 -4.96
C ASN A 566 20.13 23.51 -5.60
N ASN A 567 21.39 23.94 -5.57
CA ASN A 567 22.53 23.18 -6.11
C ASN A 567 23.52 22.76 -5.00
N SER A 568 23.08 22.82 -3.75
CA SER A 568 23.90 22.58 -2.58
C SER A 568 23.22 21.67 -1.57
N LEU A 569 24.02 20.88 -0.87
CA LEU A 569 23.63 20.18 0.36
C LEU A 569 23.85 21.13 1.54
N CYS A 570 22.90 21.20 2.46
CA CYS A 570 23.08 21.90 3.73
C CYS A 570 23.39 20.89 4.83
N VAL A 571 24.53 21.04 5.49
CA VAL A 571 24.93 20.16 6.59
C VAL A 571 25.01 20.97 7.87
N TYR A 572 24.23 20.54 8.86
CA TYR A 572 24.21 21.11 10.20
C TYR A 572 24.91 20.16 11.17
N ASN A 573 25.92 20.64 11.87
CA ASN A 573 26.61 19.88 12.90
C ASN A 573 25.89 20.07 14.24
N MET A 574 25.30 19.00 14.77
CA MET A 574 24.51 19.02 16.00
C MET A 574 25.36 19.31 17.25
N THR A 575 26.65 18.98 17.23
CA THR A 575 27.57 19.16 18.36
C THR A 575 28.06 20.61 18.48
N THR A 576 28.37 21.24 17.35
CA THR A 576 28.94 22.61 17.30
C THR A 576 27.93 23.69 16.94
N GLY A 577 26.77 23.31 16.40
CA GLY A 577 25.76 24.23 15.88
C GLY A 577 26.13 24.90 14.55
N SER A 578 27.28 24.55 13.96
CA SER A 578 27.74 25.16 12.70
C SER A 578 26.98 24.59 11.49
N THR A 579 26.72 25.46 10.51
CA THR A 579 26.10 25.08 9.22
C THR A 579 27.11 25.24 8.09
N THR A 580 27.14 24.28 7.17
CA THR A 580 28.00 24.30 5.99
C THR A 580 27.18 23.98 4.74
N LEU A 581 27.37 24.77 3.69
CA LEU A 581 26.79 24.50 2.37
C LEU A 581 27.85 23.84 1.48
N TYR A 582 27.48 22.75 0.83
CA TYR A 582 28.36 22.00 -0.05
C TYR A 582 27.76 21.92 -1.46
N LEU A 583 28.47 22.43 -2.46
CA LEU A 583 28.04 22.41 -3.85
C LEU A 583 28.07 20.98 -4.42
N VAL A 584 27.00 20.60 -5.10
CA VAL A 584 26.88 19.30 -5.76
C VAL A 584 27.59 19.36 -7.12
N THR A 585 28.48 18.38 -7.42
CA THR A 585 29.41 18.46 -8.57
C THR A 585 29.09 17.56 -9.77
N ASP A 586 28.17 16.60 -9.62
CA ASP A 586 27.94 15.51 -10.60
C ASP A 586 26.56 15.53 -11.26
N GLY A 587 25.79 16.57 -10.98
CA GLY A 587 24.42 16.75 -11.45
C GLY A 587 23.71 17.80 -10.61
N ASP A 588 22.48 18.11 -10.99
CA ASP A 588 21.63 19.04 -10.25
C ASP A 588 20.71 18.29 -9.29
N VAL A 589 20.35 18.96 -8.18
CA VAL A 589 19.25 18.49 -7.33
C VAL A 589 17.96 18.76 -8.10
N THR A 590 17.29 17.70 -8.52
CA THR A 590 15.99 17.79 -9.22
C THR A 590 14.84 17.50 -8.26
N GLU A 591 13.60 17.54 -8.78
CA GLU A 591 12.36 17.20 -8.08
C GLU A 591 12.35 15.81 -7.39
N TYR A 592 13.33 14.94 -7.66
CA TYR A 592 13.28 13.50 -7.36
C TYR A 592 14.41 13.00 -6.46
N THR A 593 14.85 13.79 -5.49
CA THR A 593 15.96 13.41 -4.62
C THR A 593 15.53 12.36 -3.59
N CYS A 594 16.08 11.15 -3.70
CA CYS A 594 15.99 10.09 -2.73
C CYS A 594 17.30 10.06 -1.93
N LEU A 595 17.19 9.84 -0.63
CA LEU A 595 18.33 9.88 0.28
C LEU A 595 18.38 8.57 1.06
N ALA A 596 19.55 7.94 1.07
CA ALA A 596 19.86 6.82 1.95
C ALA A 596 21.09 7.16 2.77
N SER A 597 21.19 6.64 3.99
CA SER A 597 22.35 6.90 4.84
C SER A 597 22.77 5.68 5.65
N SER A 598 24.06 5.62 6.00
CA SER A 598 24.60 4.61 6.89
C SER A 598 25.94 5.08 7.47
N GLY A 599 26.06 5.04 8.79
CA GLY A 599 27.22 5.57 9.51
C GLY A 599 27.43 7.06 9.19
N TYR A 600 28.59 7.38 8.60
CA TYR A 600 28.95 8.75 8.16
C TYR A 600 28.73 8.98 6.66
N THR A 601 28.05 8.08 5.96
CA THR A 601 27.85 8.19 4.50
C THR A 601 26.41 8.50 4.16
N VAL A 602 26.21 9.48 3.27
CA VAL A 602 24.93 9.81 2.65
C VAL A 602 24.99 9.55 1.16
N TYR A 603 23.97 8.88 0.63
CA TYR A 603 23.77 8.63 -0.78
C TYR A 603 22.61 9.51 -1.26
N VAL A 604 22.84 10.25 -2.34
CA VAL A 604 21.88 11.19 -2.92
C VAL A 604 21.68 10.83 -4.37
N SER A 605 20.44 10.61 -4.81
CA SER A 605 20.12 10.51 -6.23
C SER A 605 20.08 11.90 -6.87
N LEU A 606 20.76 12.08 -7.98
CA LEU A 606 20.80 13.34 -8.75
C LEU A 606 20.52 13.06 -10.22
N LEU A 607 20.18 14.10 -10.99
CA LEU A 607 20.09 13.99 -12.43
C LEU A 607 21.40 14.50 -13.07
N GLY A 608 22.17 13.58 -13.63
CA GLY A 608 23.37 13.88 -14.41
C GLY A 608 23.05 14.11 -15.90
N SER A 609 24.04 14.58 -16.66
CA SER A 609 23.90 14.92 -18.09
C SER A 609 23.51 13.74 -18.99
N SER A 610 23.75 12.50 -18.55
CA SER A 610 23.49 11.27 -19.30
C SER A 610 22.46 10.34 -18.63
N GLY A 611 21.78 10.81 -17.59
CA GLY A 611 20.85 10.02 -16.78
C GLY A 611 21.05 10.20 -15.28
N PRO A 612 20.27 9.51 -14.44
CA PRO A 612 20.37 9.56 -12.99
C PRO A 612 21.72 9.02 -12.51
N VAL A 613 22.24 9.66 -11.47
CA VAL A 613 23.48 9.29 -10.80
C VAL A 613 23.22 9.21 -9.30
N ILE A 614 23.76 8.20 -8.64
CA ILE A 614 23.78 8.15 -7.17
C ILE A 614 25.15 8.63 -6.72
N VAL A 615 25.21 9.69 -5.92
CA VAL A 615 26.47 10.22 -5.39
C VAL A 615 26.56 9.94 -3.90
N ALA A 616 27.71 9.44 -3.47
CA ALA A 616 28.01 9.16 -2.08
C ALA A 616 28.90 10.26 -1.50
N TYR A 617 28.51 10.77 -0.34
CA TYR A 617 29.23 11.78 0.43
C TYR A 617 29.57 11.23 1.80
N ASN A 618 30.84 11.37 2.21
CA ASN A 618 31.23 11.21 3.60
C ASN A 618 30.97 12.53 4.34
N VAL A 619 30.33 12.45 5.50
CA VAL A 619 30.00 13.56 6.37
C VAL A 619 30.59 13.24 7.74
N SER A 620 31.79 13.75 8.00
CA SER A 620 32.50 13.53 9.27
C SER A 620 33.05 14.85 9.81
N SER A 621 32.81 15.11 11.10
CA SER A 621 33.42 16.23 11.83
C SER A 621 33.31 17.61 11.15
N GLY A 622 32.18 17.89 10.48
CA GLY A 622 31.95 19.16 9.79
C GLY A 622 32.57 19.28 8.39
N VAL A 623 33.19 18.21 7.88
CA VAL A 623 33.70 18.15 6.50
C VAL A 623 32.79 17.24 5.68
N VAL A 624 32.40 17.72 4.49
CA VAL A 624 31.68 16.94 3.49
C VAL A 624 32.63 16.67 2.33
N SER A 625 32.83 15.40 1.99
CA SER A 625 33.65 15.01 0.84
C SER A 625 32.92 13.97 -0.01
N LYS A 626 32.85 14.21 -1.31
CA LYS A 626 32.42 13.19 -2.28
C LYS A 626 33.36 11.99 -2.23
N ILE A 627 32.79 10.78 -2.17
CA ILE A 627 33.56 9.52 -2.14
C ILE A 627 33.31 8.62 -3.36
N ALA A 628 32.12 8.69 -3.98
CA ALA A 628 31.80 7.90 -5.18
C ALA A 628 30.63 8.50 -5.97
N ALA A 629 30.52 8.14 -7.24
CA ALA A 629 29.36 8.41 -8.08
C ALA A 629 29.05 7.19 -8.96
N TYR A 630 27.78 6.83 -9.08
CA TYR A 630 27.34 5.65 -9.81
C TYR A 630 26.30 6.02 -10.86
N SER A 631 26.63 5.84 -12.14
CA SER A 631 25.70 6.11 -13.24
C SER A 631 24.67 4.99 -13.37
N ILE A 632 23.39 5.37 -13.43
CA ILE A 632 22.27 4.44 -13.61
C ILE A 632 21.72 4.64 -15.03
N ARG A 633 21.54 3.54 -15.76
CA ARG A 633 20.91 3.58 -17.10
C ARG A 633 19.40 3.62 -16.92
N ASP A 634 18.78 4.80 -16.93
CA ASP A 634 17.35 5.00 -17.20
C ASP A 634 16.98 6.49 -17.06
N TYR A 635 15.72 6.87 -17.27
CA TYR A 635 15.33 8.28 -17.17
C TYR A 635 14.97 8.73 -15.75
N ARG A 636 14.57 7.84 -14.83
CA ARG A 636 14.08 8.18 -13.48
C ARG A 636 14.33 7.09 -12.43
N LEU A 637 14.72 7.51 -11.22
CA LEU A 637 14.94 6.65 -10.04
C LEU A 637 13.95 7.02 -8.94
N TYR A 638 13.30 5.99 -8.36
CA TYR A 638 12.29 6.12 -7.32
C TYR A 638 12.68 5.28 -6.09
N GLY A 639 12.58 5.87 -4.90
CA GLY A 639 13.05 5.24 -3.66
C GLY A 639 14.56 4.99 -3.64
N LEU A 640 15.18 5.14 -2.47
CA LEU A 640 16.58 4.76 -2.29
C LEU A 640 16.78 4.35 -0.84
N THR A 641 17.26 3.14 -0.62
CA THR A 641 17.59 2.65 0.73
C THR A 641 18.86 1.81 0.72
N ARG A 642 19.38 1.50 1.90
CA ARG A 642 20.61 0.72 2.10
C ARG A 642 20.37 -0.38 3.12
N ASP A 643 20.95 -1.56 2.89
CA ASP A 643 20.88 -2.68 3.84
C ASP A 643 21.81 -2.58 5.06
N GLY A 644 22.46 -1.42 5.26
CA GLY A 644 23.48 -1.23 6.30
C GLY A 644 24.81 -1.95 6.04
N SER A 645 24.94 -2.71 4.94
CA SER A 645 26.17 -3.44 4.59
C SER A 645 26.81 -2.87 3.33
N ARG A 646 26.59 -3.46 2.15
CA ARG A 646 27.23 -3.12 0.88
C ARG A 646 26.25 -2.70 -0.21
N TYR A 647 24.96 -2.98 -0.08
CA TYR A 647 24.02 -2.81 -1.18
C TYR A 647 23.08 -1.62 -0.99
N LEU A 648 22.87 -0.89 -2.08
CA LEU A 648 21.76 0.05 -2.21
C LEU A 648 20.63 -0.61 -3.00
N TYR A 649 19.39 -0.31 -2.62
CA TYR A 649 18.19 -0.74 -3.31
C TYR A 649 17.41 0.47 -3.78
N PHE A 650 16.86 0.40 -4.99
CA PHE A 650 16.09 1.47 -5.62
C PHE A 650 15.12 0.87 -6.65
N ILE A 651 14.16 1.67 -7.09
CA ILE A 651 13.11 1.26 -8.02
C ILE A 651 13.27 2.06 -9.32
N LEU A 652 13.15 1.38 -10.46
CA LEU A 652 13.05 1.98 -11.78
C LEU A 652 11.71 1.62 -12.43
N PRO A 653 11.13 2.50 -13.25
CA PRO A 653 9.95 2.15 -14.06
C PRO A 653 10.35 1.15 -15.16
N TYR A 654 9.53 0.11 -15.35
CA TYR A 654 9.73 -0.96 -16.32
C TYR A 654 8.48 -1.14 -17.19
N GLY A 655 8.59 -0.91 -18.50
CA GLY A 655 7.50 -1.20 -19.45
C GLY A 655 6.24 -0.34 -19.29
N GLY A 656 6.37 0.89 -18.79
CA GLY A 656 5.29 1.89 -18.64
C GLY A 656 4.38 1.67 -17.42
N ASP A 657 4.01 0.42 -17.22
CA ASP A 657 2.92 -0.01 -16.35
C ASP A 657 3.44 -0.72 -15.07
N TYR A 658 4.69 -1.17 -15.08
CA TYR A 658 5.34 -1.87 -13.98
C TYR A 658 6.56 -1.12 -13.44
N GLY A 659 6.96 -1.43 -12.22
CA GLY A 659 8.26 -1.06 -11.65
C GLY A 659 9.12 -2.30 -11.44
N GLU A 660 10.43 -2.13 -11.38
CA GLU A 660 11.37 -3.20 -11.04
C GLU A 660 12.34 -2.73 -9.96
N VAL A 661 12.66 -3.62 -9.03
CA VAL A 661 13.62 -3.35 -7.95
C VAL A 661 15.03 -3.67 -8.44
N TYR A 662 15.95 -2.75 -8.21
CA TYR A 662 17.36 -2.90 -8.53
C TYR A 662 18.20 -2.89 -7.26
N ARG A 663 19.36 -3.55 -7.35
CA ARG A 663 20.38 -3.56 -6.32
C ARG A 663 21.72 -3.09 -6.88
N LEU A 664 22.30 -2.07 -6.28
CA LEU A 664 23.66 -1.61 -6.59
C LEU A 664 24.64 -2.08 -5.52
N ASP A 665 25.76 -2.65 -5.96
CA ASP A 665 26.89 -2.97 -5.10
C ASP A 665 27.82 -1.76 -4.96
N THR A 666 27.90 -1.18 -3.77
CA THR A 666 28.72 0.03 -3.55
C THR A 666 30.22 -0.21 -3.60
N LEU A 667 30.68 -1.47 -3.60
CA LEU A 667 32.09 -1.78 -3.77
C LEU A 667 32.52 -1.81 -5.24
N THR A 668 31.71 -2.43 -6.10
CA THR A 668 32.05 -2.65 -7.52
C THR A 668 31.39 -1.64 -8.47
N GLY A 669 30.35 -0.95 -8.01
CA GLY A 669 29.51 -0.07 -8.84
C GLY A 669 28.55 -0.82 -9.76
N ASN A 670 28.50 -2.15 -9.69
CA ASN A 670 27.63 -2.96 -10.53
C ASN A 670 26.17 -2.85 -10.08
N VAL A 671 25.28 -2.75 -11.06
CA VAL A 671 23.83 -2.72 -10.90
C VAL A 671 23.24 -4.06 -11.34
N TYR A 672 22.39 -4.62 -10.51
CA TYR A 672 21.69 -5.88 -10.74
C TYR A 672 20.19 -5.62 -10.67
N SER A 673 19.44 -6.03 -11.70
CA SER A 673 17.98 -6.12 -11.55
C SER A 673 17.66 -7.28 -10.62
N LEU A 674 16.66 -7.07 -9.76
CA LEU A 674 16.10 -8.12 -8.95
C LEU A 674 14.81 -8.62 -9.62
N PRO A 675 14.55 -9.94 -9.62
CA PRO A 675 13.32 -10.54 -10.14
C PRO A 675 12.09 -10.19 -9.29
N ILE A 676 11.79 -8.91 -9.11
CA ILE A 676 10.71 -8.37 -8.29
C ILE A 676 9.99 -7.31 -9.14
N LEU A 677 8.77 -7.61 -9.54
CA LEU A 677 7.93 -6.71 -10.31
C LEU A 677 6.98 -5.99 -9.35
N LEU A 678 6.95 -4.66 -9.44
CA LEU A 678 6.01 -3.82 -8.71
C LEU A 678 4.88 -3.45 -9.64
N TRP A 679 3.63 -3.63 -9.18
CA TRP A 679 2.45 -3.11 -9.84
C TRP A 679 1.66 -2.24 -8.87
N PRO A 680 1.25 -1.04 -9.28
CA PRO A 680 1.61 -0.36 -10.55
C PRO A 680 3.05 0.19 -10.52
N ALA A 681 3.53 0.69 -11.67
CA ALA A 681 4.79 1.41 -11.76
C ALA A 681 4.88 2.56 -10.74
N PRO A 682 6.09 2.89 -10.23
CA PRO A 682 6.25 4.10 -9.45
C PRO A 682 5.94 5.32 -10.32
N VAL A 683 5.08 6.20 -9.82
CA VAL A 683 4.55 7.34 -10.59
C VAL A 683 5.07 8.69 -10.08
N SER A 684 5.67 8.74 -8.88
CA SER A 684 6.00 10.01 -8.24
C SER A 684 7.26 9.96 -7.36
N PRO A 685 8.00 11.07 -7.20
CA PRO A 685 9.13 11.17 -6.28
C PRO A 685 8.79 10.94 -4.80
N GLY A 686 7.49 10.89 -4.44
CA GLY A 686 7.06 10.44 -3.13
C GLY A 686 7.06 8.91 -2.95
N ASP A 687 7.28 8.12 -4.00
CA ASP A 687 7.45 6.67 -3.87
C ASP A 687 8.71 6.39 -3.01
N ARG A 688 8.51 5.77 -1.84
CA ARG A 688 9.57 5.54 -0.86
C ARG A 688 9.87 4.07 -0.67
N LEU A 689 11.15 3.78 -0.50
CA LEU A 689 11.67 2.45 -0.24
C LEU A 689 12.52 2.51 1.03
N GLU A 690 12.30 1.56 1.93
CA GLU A 690 13.05 1.44 3.17
C GLU A 690 13.47 0.00 3.42
N TYR A 691 14.66 -0.23 4.00
CA TYR A 691 15.16 -1.58 4.27
C TYR A 691 15.02 -1.94 5.75
N TYR A 692 14.43 -3.10 6.03
CA TYR A 692 14.35 -3.64 7.39
C TYR A 692 14.42 -5.17 7.41
N SER A 693 15.41 -5.71 8.14
CA SER A 693 15.52 -7.15 8.45
C SER A 693 15.37 -8.08 7.24
N ASN A 694 16.13 -7.86 6.16
CA ASN A 694 16.02 -8.58 4.87
C ASN A 694 14.70 -8.41 4.12
N ASN A 695 13.99 -7.32 4.36
CA ASN A 695 12.82 -6.93 3.59
C ASN A 695 12.98 -5.48 3.12
N LEU A 696 12.33 -5.17 2.00
CA LEU A 696 12.06 -3.79 1.61
C LEU A 696 10.62 -3.45 1.96
N ILE A 697 10.42 -2.28 2.56
CA ILE A 697 9.12 -1.68 2.82
C ILE A 697 8.92 -0.60 1.76
N TYR A 698 7.85 -0.72 1.00
CA TYR A 698 7.53 0.18 -0.11
C TYR A 698 6.22 0.92 0.18
N ALA A 699 6.28 2.25 0.15
CA ALA A 699 5.10 3.12 0.16
C ALA A 699 4.90 3.72 -1.22
N ARG A 700 3.69 3.55 -1.75
CA ARG A 700 3.26 4.19 -2.98
C ARG A 700 2.82 5.63 -2.71
N ASP A 701 3.05 6.50 -3.68
CA ASP A 701 2.67 7.91 -3.57
C ASP A 701 1.28 8.25 -4.13
N GLU A 702 0.47 7.24 -4.46
CA GLU A 702 -0.75 7.39 -5.26
C GLU A 702 -2.00 6.79 -4.63
N GLY A 703 -2.59 7.49 -3.66
CA GLY A 703 -3.95 7.21 -3.19
C GLY A 703 -4.12 5.83 -2.56
N THR A 704 -3.08 5.33 -1.90
CA THR A 704 -3.03 3.97 -1.33
C THR A 704 -2.96 4.07 0.18
N ASP A 705 -3.76 3.28 0.88
CA ASP A 705 -3.70 3.11 2.32
C ASP A 705 -2.76 1.96 2.73
N GLU A 706 -2.06 1.33 1.79
CA GLU A 706 -1.26 0.14 2.03
C GLU A 706 0.25 0.41 1.96
N LEU A 707 0.98 -0.16 2.92
CA LEU A 707 2.42 -0.37 2.82
C LEU A 707 2.69 -1.78 2.34
N TYR A 708 3.64 -1.94 1.43
CA TYR A 708 4.02 -3.23 0.89
C TYR A 708 5.31 -3.76 1.52
N LEU A 709 5.35 -5.05 1.81
CA LEU A 709 6.54 -5.79 2.20
C LEU A 709 7.06 -6.62 1.02
N ILE A 710 8.35 -6.50 0.76
CA ILE A 710 9.07 -7.22 -0.28
C ILE A 710 10.17 -8.05 0.38
N PRO A 711 9.96 -9.37 0.59
CA PRO A 711 10.98 -10.21 1.21
C PRO A 711 12.14 -10.49 0.26
N LEU A 712 13.37 -10.14 0.65
CA LEU A 712 14.56 -10.38 -0.17
C LEU A 712 15.09 -11.81 -0.07
N LYS A 713 14.63 -12.59 0.91
CA LYS A 713 15.06 -13.97 1.17
C LYS A 713 14.76 -14.97 0.04
N TYR A 714 13.89 -14.61 -0.90
CA TYR A 714 13.55 -15.44 -2.05
C TYR A 714 14.29 -15.04 -3.33
N VAL A 715 15.17 -14.04 -3.23
CA VAL A 715 15.77 -13.33 -4.37
C VAL A 715 17.31 -13.31 -4.30
N LEU A 716 17.88 -13.54 -3.11
CA LEU A 716 19.31 -13.55 -2.82
C LEU A 716 19.96 -14.93 -2.93
#